data_AF-A0A175Y2B1-F1
#
_entry.id   AF-A0A175Y2B1-F1
#
_cell.length_a   1.000
_cell.length_b   1.000
_cell.length_c   1.000
_cell.angle_alpha   90.00
_cell.angle_beta   90.00
_cell.angle_gamma   90.00
#
_symmetry.space_group_name_H-M   'P 1'
#
loop_
_entity.id
_entity.type
_entity.pdbx_description
1 polymer ?
#
loop_
_entity_poly.entity_id
_entity_poly.type
_entity_poly.pdbx_seq_one_letter_code
_entity_poly.pdbx_strand_id
1 'polypeptide(L)'
;MRDGAEMAPGGDSERNAAWRTVTLVVMGLLGAAVLVALIVTLGEANRQRDRALAAQAHSYDVMILARTLSGTIARSEASLGRYVISGKAEQELGQLYYDQWRLAGTQLNKLEGLTRETGEQSARVARLREAYQQRGEELSLTALSTTYGKNAQALARYYKARQSPTLAAIDRTLDEIIEGERALLDARTADAMRTVDRSSRIAGVLAVFGGLIVIGAVVLGWLTVRAIGERALARADADAARERAEALANAVRQATDELRVQEAKLRQAQKMDAVGQLTGGIAHDFNNMLAVVLGGLELARRSLVGDPDAAARHLDNAADGANRAAALTRRLLAFSREESLKPEPIAAAQLVSGMSELIDRTLGDGITVTTRDSAGGWQVRADRVQLENAILNLAVNARDAMHGRGDLAIATGAVTLDEHQVDHCAAGDYVTIAVADTGEGMTPEVVERVYEPFFTTKAAGKGTGLGLSQIFALVQQLGGAIAIDTAPGDGTTVTLYLPRDRQQPQAETSVVAATPPAPAVAPEGLHVLVVEDDPRVLMATMGALDELGHHAIACDAPTKAAGLLASHAGIDLIISDVLMPGQTGPELIAEIGPAYPHIAVLFVTGFAGEANASEFGHHQVLRKPFTLGGLERAIATAMAQGDRPAPPHQIAAE
;
A
#
# COMPACT_ATOMS: atom_id res chain seq x y z
N MET A 1 -8.13 -14.13 -11.72
CA MET A 1 -8.60 -13.69 -13.05
C MET A 1 -9.28 -12.33 -12.92
N ARG A 2 -8.49 -11.26 -13.06
CA ARG A 2 -8.93 -9.89 -13.37
C ARG A 2 -7.65 -9.07 -13.59
N ASP A 3 -7.23 -9.06 -14.86
CA ASP A 3 -6.12 -8.25 -15.34
C ASP A 3 -6.54 -6.78 -15.35
N GLY A 4 -5.95 -5.98 -14.44
CA GLY A 4 -5.96 -4.53 -14.51
C GLY A 4 -4.65 -4.08 -15.15
N ALA A 5 -4.65 -3.93 -16.47
CA ALA A 5 -3.53 -3.36 -17.19
C ALA A 5 -3.43 -1.85 -16.89
N GLU A 6 -2.45 -1.46 -16.07
CA GLU A 6 -1.97 -0.09 -15.96
C GLU A 6 -1.40 0.35 -17.31
N MET A 7 -2.15 1.18 -18.04
CA MET A 7 -1.60 1.93 -19.17
C MET A 7 -0.64 2.99 -18.65
N ALA A 8 0.66 2.81 -18.93
CA ALA A 8 1.71 3.79 -18.65
C ALA A 8 1.47 5.10 -19.43
N PRO A 9 1.29 6.27 -18.77
CA PRO A 9 1.04 7.55 -19.43
C PRO A 9 2.33 8.27 -19.91
N GLY A 10 3.46 7.56 -20.04
CA GLY A 10 4.77 8.16 -20.31
C GLY A 10 5.00 8.63 -21.76
N GLY A 11 4.44 7.91 -22.74
CA GLY A 11 4.85 8.02 -24.16
C GLY A 11 4.48 9.32 -24.86
N ASP A 12 3.33 9.92 -24.54
CA ASP A 12 2.89 11.18 -25.17
C ASP A 12 3.68 12.40 -24.66
N SER A 13 4.19 12.32 -23.43
CA SER A 13 4.93 13.42 -22.82
C SER A 13 6.34 13.59 -23.40
N GLU A 14 6.99 12.48 -23.76
CA GLU A 14 8.30 12.45 -24.42
C GLU A 14 8.19 12.78 -25.91
N ARG A 15 7.18 12.24 -26.60
CA ARG A 15 6.88 12.62 -27.99
C ARG A 15 6.64 14.11 -28.14
N ASN A 16 5.88 14.72 -27.22
CA ASN A 16 5.64 16.17 -27.24
C ASN A 16 6.90 16.98 -26.93
N ALA A 17 7.79 16.50 -26.05
CA ALA A 17 9.06 17.16 -25.78
C ALA A 17 9.99 17.12 -27.00
N ALA A 18 10.10 15.95 -27.64
CA ALA A 18 10.89 15.75 -28.86
C ALA A 18 10.38 16.61 -30.03
N TRP A 19 9.06 16.72 -30.18
CA TRP A 19 8.48 17.55 -31.25
C TRP A 19 8.78 19.05 -31.06
N ARG A 20 8.78 19.55 -29.82
CA ARG A 20 9.11 20.95 -29.52
C ARG A 20 10.57 21.28 -29.81
N THR A 21 11.51 20.40 -29.46
CA THR A 21 12.93 20.59 -29.79
C THR A 21 13.17 20.54 -31.29
N VAL A 22 12.56 19.59 -32.00
CA VAL A 22 12.64 19.53 -33.48
C VAL A 22 12.06 20.81 -34.10
N THR A 23 10.93 21.30 -33.60
CA THR A 23 10.29 22.54 -34.11
C THR A 23 11.18 23.77 -33.89
N LEU A 24 11.83 23.89 -32.73
CA LEU A 24 12.77 24.99 -32.46
C LEU A 24 13.99 24.95 -33.40
N VAL A 25 14.53 23.76 -33.68
CA VAL A 25 15.64 23.59 -34.64
C VAL A 25 15.21 24.00 -36.05
N VAL A 26 14.02 23.57 -36.49
CA VAL A 26 13.46 23.94 -37.80
C VAL A 26 13.22 25.46 -37.89
N MET A 27 12.66 26.09 -36.86
CA MET A 27 12.50 27.56 -36.81
C MET A 27 13.85 28.27 -36.87
N GLY A 28 14.87 27.76 -36.17
CA GLY A 28 16.23 28.32 -36.23
C GLY A 28 16.83 28.27 -37.64
N LEU A 29 16.67 27.14 -38.33
CA LEU A 29 17.13 26.98 -39.72
C LEU A 29 16.39 27.89 -40.70
N LEU A 30 15.06 28.01 -40.55
CA LEU A 30 14.26 28.95 -41.34
C LEU A 30 14.66 30.40 -41.09
N GLY A 31 14.90 30.78 -39.82
CA GLY A 31 15.38 32.10 -39.45
C GLY A 31 16.73 32.42 -40.08
N ALA A 32 17.68 31.47 -40.06
CA ALA A 32 18.98 31.63 -40.71
C ALA A 32 18.85 31.79 -42.23
N ALA A 33 17.98 31.01 -42.89
CA ALA A 33 17.74 31.14 -44.33
C ALA A 33 17.15 32.51 -44.70
N VAL A 34 16.19 33.01 -43.90
CA VAL A 34 15.59 34.34 -44.07
C VAL A 34 16.64 35.44 -43.88
N LEU A 35 17.51 35.32 -42.87
CA LEU A 35 18.59 36.28 -42.63
C LEU A 35 19.57 36.33 -43.82
N VAL A 36 19.98 35.18 -44.34
CA VAL A 36 20.86 35.10 -45.52
C VAL A 36 20.19 35.76 -46.74
N ALA A 37 18.92 35.46 -46.99
CA ALA A 37 18.18 36.07 -48.09
C ALA A 37 18.00 37.58 -47.92
N LEU A 38 17.81 38.07 -46.69
CA LEU A 38 17.76 39.50 -46.37
C LEU A 38 19.12 40.18 -46.65
N ILE A 39 20.23 39.57 -46.24
CA ILE A 39 21.58 40.10 -46.47
C ILE A 39 21.86 40.19 -47.98
N VAL A 40 21.54 39.14 -48.74
CA VAL A 40 21.77 39.09 -50.20
C VAL A 40 20.94 40.16 -50.91
N THR A 41 19.65 40.28 -50.57
CA THR A 41 18.75 41.26 -51.20
C THR A 41 19.14 42.70 -50.88
N LEU A 42 19.53 42.98 -49.63
CA LEU A 42 20.03 44.31 -49.24
C LEU A 42 21.36 44.64 -49.92
N GLY A 43 22.26 43.66 -50.01
CA GLY A 43 23.53 43.80 -50.72
C GLY A 43 23.34 44.09 -52.21
N GLU A 44 22.40 43.42 -52.86
CA GLU A 44 22.08 43.67 -54.27
C GLU A 44 21.46 45.05 -54.48
N ALA A 45 20.53 45.46 -53.63
CA ALA A 45 19.92 46.79 -53.68
C ALA A 45 20.95 47.91 -53.52
N ASN A 46 21.92 47.75 -52.61
CA ASN A 46 23.01 48.72 -52.43
C ASN A 46 23.91 48.79 -53.66
N ARG A 47 24.33 47.65 -54.22
CA ARG A 47 25.15 47.62 -55.45
C ARG A 47 24.45 48.27 -56.64
N GLN A 48 23.14 48.06 -56.78
CA GLN A 48 22.33 48.71 -57.81
C GLN A 48 22.27 50.23 -57.62
N ARG A 49 22.08 50.69 -56.38
CA ARG A 49 22.09 52.12 -56.04
C ARG A 49 23.42 52.79 -56.38
N ASP A 50 24.55 52.15 -56.05
CA ASP A 50 25.87 52.70 -56.34
C ASP A 50 26.14 52.82 -57.84
N ARG A 51 25.74 51.81 -58.63
CA ARG A 51 25.81 51.86 -60.09
C ARG A 51 24.93 52.97 -60.68
N ALA A 52 23.73 53.15 -60.14
CA ALA A 52 22.82 54.22 -60.58
C ALA A 52 23.40 55.60 -60.29
N LEU A 53 24.00 55.81 -59.11
CA LEU A 53 24.66 57.06 -58.74
C LEU A 53 25.87 57.36 -59.65
N ALA A 54 26.70 56.35 -59.94
CA ALA A 54 27.84 56.50 -60.84
C ALA A 54 27.40 56.87 -62.28
N ALA A 55 26.35 56.22 -62.79
CA ALA A 55 25.79 56.52 -64.10
C ALA A 55 25.17 57.94 -64.14
N GLN A 56 24.50 58.35 -63.06
CA GLN A 56 23.92 59.70 -62.93
C GLN A 56 25.02 60.77 -62.93
N ALA A 57 26.10 60.57 -62.18
CA ALA A 57 27.25 61.49 -62.16
C ALA A 57 27.87 61.65 -63.56
N HIS A 58 28.06 60.54 -64.28
CA HIS A 58 28.58 60.55 -65.64
C HIS A 58 27.72 61.38 -66.62
N SER A 59 26.40 61.20 -66.59
CA SER A 59 25.48 61.97 -67.44
C SER A 59 25.51 63.47 -67.13
N TYR A 60 25.62 63.85 -65.85
CA TYR A 60 25.80 65.26 -65.47
C TYR A 60 27.12 65.85 -65.98
N ASP A 61 28.22 65.10 -65.89
CA ASP A 61 29.53 65.55 -66.39
C ASP A 61 29.50 65.86 -67.89
N VAL A 62 28.87 64.99 -68.70
CA VAL A 62 28.69 65.19 -70.15
C VAL A 62 27.86 66.44 -70.43
N MET A 63 26.71 66.59 -69.77
CA MET A 63 25.82 67.74 -69.96
C MET A 63 26.47 69.07 -69.56
N ILE A 64 27.14 69.13 -68.40
CA ILE A 64 27.83 70.32 -67.92
C ILE A 64 28.96 70.70 -68.88
N LEU A 65 29.73 69.72 -69.36
CA LEU A 65 30.83 69.95 -70.27
C LEU A 65 30.36 70.44 -71.64
N ALA A 66 29.28 69.86 -72.19
CA ALA A 66 28.66 70.33 -73.43
C ALA A 66 28.14 71.77 -73.33
N ARG A 67 27.46 72.11 -72.21
CA ARG A 67 26.99 73.48 -71.92
C ARG A 67 28.16 74.47 -71.78
N THR A 68 29.22 74.04 -71.10
CA THR A 68 30.44 74.84 -70.91
C THR A 68 31.13 75.09 -72.24
N LEU A 69 31.22 74.07 -73.10
CA LEU A 69 31.79 74.14 -74.44
C LEU A 69 31.05 75.16 -75.32
N SER A 70 29.71 75.09 -75.38
CA SER A 70 28.89 76.09 -76.09
C SER A 70 29.21 77.52 -75.62
N GLY A 71 29.25 77.73 -74.30
CA GLY A 71 29.58 79.03 -73.72
C GLY A 71 31.00 79.52 -74.04
N THR A 72 31.98 78.62 -74.08
CA THR A 72 33.38 78.95 -74.44
C THR A 72 33.50 79.33 -75.92
N ILE A 73 32.84 78.60 -76.82
CA ILE A 73 32.79 78.93 -78.25
C ILE A 73 32.15 80.30 -78.47
N ALA A 74 31.00 80.56 -77.85
CA ALA A 74 30.31 81.84 -77.95
C ALA A 74 31.17 83.02 -77.45
N ARG A 75 31.89 82.86 -76.33
CA ARG A 75 32.82 83.88 -75.81
C ARG A 75 34.03 84.09 -76.72
N SER A 76 34.56 83.02 -77.31
CA SER A 76 35.66 83.09 -78.28
C SER A 76 35.23 83.91 -79.50
N GLU A 77 34.08 83.58 -80.11
CA GLU A 77 33.55 84.32 -81.26
C GLU A 77 33.22 85.78 -80.94
N ALA A 78 32.63 86.05 -79.77
CA ALA A 78 32.35 87.42 -79.35
C ALA A 78 33.64 88.25 -79.18
N SER A 79 34.71 87.63 -78.68
CA SER A 79 36.02 88.27 -78.56
C SER A 79 36.63 88.56 -79.92
N LEU A 80 36.53 87.63 -80.88
CA LEU A 80 36.95 87.85 -82.26
C LEU A 80 36.14 88.97 -82.93
N GLY A 81 34.82 89.00 -82.73
CA GLY A 81 33.96 90.05 -83.24
C GLY A 81 34.35 91.44 -82.76
N ARG A 82 34.65 91.58 -81.45
CA ARG A 82 35.18 92.84 -80.90
C ARG A 82 36.56 93.18 -81.49
N TYR A 83 37.45 92.19 -81.59
CA TYR A 83 38.78 92.37 -82.15
C TYR A 83 38.76 92.84 -83.62
N VAL A 84 37.84 92.32 -84.43
CA VAL A 84 37.67 92.75 -85.84
C VAL A 84 37.24 94.23 -85.92
N ILE A 85 36.48 94.73 -84.94
CA ILE A 85 36.01 96.12 -84.88
C ILE A 85 37.11 97.05 -84.38
N SER A 86 37.80 96.70 -83.28
CA SER A 86 38.84 97.54 -82.68
C SER A 86 40.20 97.44 -83.38
N GLY A 87 40.44 96.36 -84.14
CA GLY A 87 41.66 96.16 -84.92
C GLY A 87 42.91 96.06 -84.05
N LYS A 88 44.02 96.67 -84.50
CA LYS A 88 45.31 96.63 -83.77
C LYS A 88 45.31 97.41 -82.44
N ALA A 89 44.29 98.22 -82.16
CA ALA A 89 44.23 99.02 -80.93
C ALA A 89 44.05 98.14 -79.67
N GLU A 90 43.46 96.95 -79.80
CA GLU A 90 43.16 96.04 -78.69
C GLU A 90 43.64 94.61 -78.99
N GLN A 91 44.96 94.42 -79.11
CA GLN A 91 45.56 93.12 -79.44
C GLN A 91 45.23 91.99 -78.43
N GLU A 92 44.97 92.35 -77.18
CA GLU A 92 44.58 91.43 -76.10
C GLU A 92 43.30 90.64 -76.44
N LEU A 93 42.35 91.23 -77.19
CA LEU A 93 41.14 90.53 -77.62
C LEU A 93 41.41 89.41 -78.63
N GLY A 94 42.42 89.59 -79.49
CA GLY A 94 42.86 88.55 -80.43
C GLY A 94 43.49 87.36 -79.70
N GLN A 95 44.33 87.63 -78.70
CA GLN A 95 44.88 86.58 -77.82
C GLN A 95 43.77 85.85 -77.07
N LEU A 96 42.83 86.59 -76.48
CA LEU A 96 41.67 86.04 -75.77
C LEU A 96 40.82 85.12 -76.67
N TYR A 97 40.62 85.48 -77.95
CA TYR A 97 39.96 84.60 -78.91
C TYR A 97 40.68 83.25 -79.04
N TYR A 98 42.00 83.27 -79.31
CA TYR A 98 42.79 82.05 -79.50
C TYR A 98 42.84 81.18 -78.23
N ASP A 99 42.95 81.80 -77.05
CA ASP A 99 42.96 81.07 -75.78
C ASP A 99 41.60 80.43 -75.48
N GLN A 100 40.50 81.16 -75.67
CA GLN A 100 39.15 80.59 -75.52
C GLN A 100 38.87 79.52 -76.57
N TRP A 101 39.33 79.68 -77.82
CA TRP A 101 39.20 78.65 -78.85
C TRP A 101 39.99 77.40 -78.46
N ARG A 102 41.25 77.54 -78.06
CA ARG A 102 42.06 76.40 -77.58
C ARG A 102 41.40 75.70 -76.39
N LEU A 103 40.84 76.46 -75.44
CA LEU A 103 40.09 75.92 -74.30
C LEU A 103 38.83 75.16 -74.73
N ALA A 104 38.09 75.64 -75.72
CA ALA A 104 36.97 74.91 -76.31
C ALA A 104 37.45 73.57 -76.91
N GLY A 105 38.59 73.57 -77.61
CA GLY A 105 39.20 72.35 -78.13
C GLY A 105 39.56 71.33 -77.05
N THR A 106 40.12 71.76 -75.90
CA THR A 106 40.41 70.86 -74.79
C THR A 106 39.15 70.32 -74.12
N GLN A 107 38.10 71.16 -74.00
CA GLN A 107 36.79 70.74 -73.50
C GLN A 107 36.14 69.70 -74.43
N LEU A 108 36.23 69.87 -75.74
CA LEU A 108 35.75 68.92 -76.74
C LEU A 108 36.49 67.58 -76.67
N ASN A 109 37.82 67.58 -76.48
CA ASN A 109 38.59 66.36 -76.28
C ASN A 109 38.17 65.61 -75.01
N LYS A 110 37.89 66.34 -73.93
CA LYS A 110 37.36 65.75 -72.70
C LYS A 110 35.95 65.18 -72.89
N LEU A 111 35.10 65.87 -73.67
CA LEU A 111 33.74 65.40 -74.00
C LEU A 111 33.79 64.10 -74.80
N GLU A 112 34.66 64.02 -75.80
CA GLU A 112 34.89 62.77 -76.54
C GLU A 112 35.38 61.64 -75.64
N GLY A 113 36.29 61.93 -74.70
CA GLY A 113 36.77 60.94 -73.75
C GLY A 113 35.64 60.36 -72.90
N LEU A 114 34.71 61.19 -72.45
CA LEU A 114 33.55 60.76 -71.67
C LEU A 114 32.53 59.99 -72.50
N THR A 115 32.32 60.33 -73.78
CA THR A 115 31.28 59.72 -74.62
C THR A 115 31.76 58.54 -75.47
N ARG A 116 33.02 58.12 -75.34
CA ARG A 116 33.64 57.10 -76.22
C ARG A 116 32.92 55.75 -76.20
N GLU A 117 32.36 55.36 -75.06
CA GLU A 117 31.73 54.04 -74.88
C GLU A 117 30.27 54.00 -75.35
N THR A 118 29.63 55.16 -75.55
CA THR A 118 28.23 55.23 -75.96
C THR A 118 28.17 55.51 -77.47
N GLY A 119 27.91 54.46 -78.27
CA GLY A 119 28.02 54.52 -79.74
C GLY A 119 27.25 55.68 -80.39
N GLU A 120 26.05 56.00 -79.90
CA GLU A 120 25.24 57.11 -80.43
C GLU A 120 25.80 58.49 -80.05
N GLN A 121 26.26 58.68 -78.81
CA GLN A 121 26.88 59.93 -78.36
C GLN A 121 28.25 60.17 -78.99
N SER A 122 29.04 59.11 -79.17
CA SER A 122 30.33 59.17 -79.87
C SER A 122 30.16 59.71 -81.30
N ALA A 123 29.12 59.26 -82.02
CA ALA A 123 28.81 59.77 -83.36
C ALA A 123 28.40 61.25 -83.34
N ARG A 124 27.65 61.70 -82.32
CA ARG A 124 27.29 63.12 -82.16
C ARG A 124 28.53 63.99 -81.87
N VAL A 125 29.43 63.54 -81.00
CA VAL A 125 30.68 64.26 -80.68
C VAL A 125 31.65 64.28 -81.87
N ALA A 126 31.68 63.24 -82.71
CA ALA A 126 32.45 63.25 -83.95
C ALA A 126 31.96 64.33 -84.92
N ARG A 127 30.64 64.41 -85.15
CA ARG A 127 30.01 65.50 -85.95
C ARG A 127 30.30 66.88 -85.36
N LEU A 128 30.25 67.02 -84.05
CA LEU A 128 30.62 68.26 -83.35
C LEU A 128 32.07 68.65 -83.60
N ARG A 129 33.00 67.67 -83.61
CA ARG A 129 34.42 67.93 -83.90
C ARG A 129 34.64 68.43 -85.32
N GLU A 130 34.01 67.81 -86.29
CA GLU A 130 34.10 68.25 -87.69
C GLU A 130 33.58 69.69 -87.84
N ALA A 131 32.41 69.98 -87.27
CA ALA A 131 31.84 71.32 -87.30
C ALA A 131 32.73 72.35 -86.55
N TYR A 132 33.31 71.97 -85.43
CA TYR A 132 34.25 72.80 -84.67
C TYR A 132 35.52 73.10 -85.48
N GLN A 133 36.13 72.11 -86.14
CA GLN A 133 37.32 72.32 -86.97
C GLN A 133 37.02 73.23 -88.16
N GLN A 134 35.91 72.95 -88.88
CA GLN A 134 35.45 73.78 -89.98
C GLN A 134 35.21 75.23 -89.54
N ARG A 135 34.60 75.43 -88.36
CA ARG A 135 34.37 76.77 -87.82
C ARG A 135 35.68 77.48 -87.48
N GLY A 136 36.65 76.75 -86.92
CA GLY A 136 37.98 77.29 -86.60
C GLY A 136 38.71 77.79 -87.86
N GLU A 137 38.60 77.06 -88.97
CA GLU A 137 39.17 77.48 -90.26
C GLU A 137 38.52 78.78 -90.77
N GLU A 138 37.18 78.88 -90.75
CA GLU A 138 36.44 80.09 -91.15
C GLU A 138 36.86 81.32 -90.33
N LEU A 139 36.98 81.17 -89.02
CA LEU A 139 37.31 82.26 -88.09
C LEU A 139 38.81 82.61 -88.13
N SER A 140 39.69 81.63 -88.36
CA SER A 140 41.15 81.86 -88.42
C SER A 140 41.55 82.83 -89.53
N LEU A 141 40.91 82.75 -90.70
CA LEU A 141 41.13 83.67 -91.83
C LEU A 141 40.71 85.10 -91.48
N THR A 142 39.66 85.24 -90.66
CA THR A 142 39.17 86.51 -90.15
C THR A 142 40.14 87.12 -89.13
N ALA A 143 40.62 86.32 -88.18
CA ALA A 143 41.62 86.71 -87.20
C ALA A 143 42.93 87.17 -87.88
N LEU A 144 43.45 86.36 -88.81
CA LEU A 144 44.68 86.64 -89.57
C LEU A 144 44.60 87.97 -90.33
N SER A 145 43.46 88.24 -90.98
CA SER A 145 43.22 89.49 -91.72
C SER A 145 43.25 90.72 -90.81
N THR A 146 42.73 90.59 -89.59
CA THR A 146 42.74 91.65 -88.56
C THR A 146 44.15 91.92 -88.07
N THR A 147 44.93 90.86 -87.78
CA THR A 147 46.33 90.97 -87.32
C THR A 147 47.24 91.66 -88.33
N TYR A 148 47.06 91.42 -89.64
CA TYR A 148 47.82 92.10 -90.70
C TYR A 148 47.31 93.51 -91.04
N GLY A 149 46.35 94.07 -90.29
CA GLY A 149 45.84 95.42 -90.46
C GLY A 149 44.87 95.60 -91.64
N LYS A 150 44.31 94.53 -92.18
CA LYS A 150 43.33 94.56 -93.29
C LYS A 150 41.89 94.59 -92.75
N ASN A 151 41.57 95.58 -91.91
CA ASN A 151 40.32 95.60 -91.13
C ASN A 151 39.05 95.55 -91.98
N ALA A 152 39.00 96.23 -93.14
CA ALA A 152 37.85 96.17 -94.04
C ALA A 152 37.61 94.76 -94.62
N GLN A 153 38.68 94.03 -94.95
CA GLN A 153 38.58 92.64 -95.41
C GLN A 153 38.24 91.69 -94.26
N ALA A 154 38.77 91.94 -93.06
CA ALA A 154 38.43 91.18 -91.87
C ALA A 154 36.94 91.32 -91.52
N LEU A 155 36.40 92.53 -91.58
CA LEU A 155 34.97 92.78 -91.33
C LEU A 155 34.08 92.05 -92.35
N ALA A 156 34.41 92.12 -93.65
CA ALA A 156 33.68 91.39 -94.68
C ALA A 156 33.75 89.87 -94.49
N ARG A 157 34.92 89.33 -94.11
CA ARG A 157 35.08 87.90 -93.78
C ARG A 157 34.29 87.50 -92.53
N TYR A 158 34.28 88.34 -91.50
CA TYR A 158 33.50 88.12 -90.28
C TYR A 158 31.99 88.09 -90.57
N TYR A 159 31.47 88.99 -91.41
CA TYR A 159 30.08 88.96 -91.85
C TYR A 159 29.75 87.68 -92.64
N LYS A 160 30.64 87.24 -93.54
CA LYS A 160 30.48 85.98 -94.27
C LYS A 160 30.51 84.77 -93.34
N ALA A 161 31.42 84.74 -92.37
CA ALA A 161 31.49 83.69 -91.36
C ALA A 161 30.23 83.68 -90.48
N ARG A 162 29.66 84.86 -90.13
CA ARG A 162 28.40 84.95 -89.37
C ARG A 162 27.20 84.35 -90.11
N GLN A 163 27.22 84.37 -91.45
CA GLN A 163 26.18 83.74 -92.29
C GLN A 163 26.41 82.23 -92.52
N SER A 164 27.57 81.69 -92.10
CA SER A 164 27.87 80.27 -92.25
C SER A 164 26.95 79.41 -91.35
N PRO A 165 26.42 78.28 -91.86
CA PRO A 165 25.59 77.37 -91.06
C PRO A 165 26.39 76.62 -89.98
N THR A 166 27.72 76.69 -89.98
CA THR A 166 28.59 75.88 -89.11
C THR A 166 28.36 76.14 -87.61
N LEU A 167 28.17 77.39 -87.19
CA LEU A 167 27.86 77.69 -85.78
C LEU A 167 26.50 77.10 -85.36
N ALA A 168 25.47 77.25 -86.20
CA ALA A 168 24.17 76.65 -85.95
C ALA A 168 24.23 75.12 -85.92
N ALA A 169 25.14 74.51 -86.68
CA ALA A 169 25.39 73.06 -86.63
C ALA A 169 26.08 72.65 -85.32
N ILE A 170 27.05 73.43 -84.82
CA ILE A 170 27.68 73.22 -83.50
C ILE A 170 26.63 73.29 -82.39
N ASP A 171 25.83 74.36 -82.34
CA ASP A 171 24.82 74.56 -81.31
C ASP A 171 23.77 73.44 -81.34
N ARG A 172 23.27 73.10 -82.54
CA ARG A 172 22.31 71.99 -82.70
C ARG A 172 22.90 70.66 -82.24
N THR A 173 24.16 70.36 -82.57
CA THR A 173 24.80 69.10 -82.17
C THR A 173 25.02 69.06 -80.66
N LEU A 174 25.37 70.18 -80.03
CA LEU A 174 25.49 70.29 -78.57
C LEU A 174 24.14 70.10 -77.87
N ASP A 175 23.07 70.70 -78.39
CA ASP A 175 21.72 70.50 -77.87
C ASP A 175 21.28 69.04 -78.04
N GLU A 176 21.52 68.41 -79.19
CA GLU A 176 21.29 66.98 -79.41
C GLU A 176 22.04 66.12 -78.38
N ILE A 177 23.32 66.43 -78.07
CA ILE A 177 24.09 65.70 -77.06
C ILE A 177 23.44 65.85 -75.68
N ILE A 178 23.08 67.07 -75.28
CA ILE A 178 22.46 67.37 -73.98
C ILE A 178 21.09 66.69 -73.84
N GLU A 179 20.24 66.76 -74.85
CA GLU A 179 18.91 66.13 -74.84
C GLU A 179 19.01 64.60 -74.85
N GLY A 180 19.92 64.05 -75.65
CA GLY A 180 20.19 62.61 -75.64
C GLY A 180 20.65 62.11 -74.28
N GLU A 181 21.53 62.85 -73.61
CA GLU A 181 22.05 62.47 -72.30
C GLU A 181 20.99 62.61 -71.20
N ARG A 182 20.13 63.64 -71.27
CA ARG A 182 18.98 63.78 -70.37
C ARG A 182 17.99 62.63 -70.51
N ALA A 183 17.63 62.26 -71.74
CA ALA A 183 16.71 61.16 -71.99
C ALA A 183 17.28 59.81 -71.47
N LEU A 184 18.59 59.59 -71.66
CA LEU A 184 19.27 58.41 -71.14
C LEU A 184 19.29 58.40 -69.61
N LEU A 185 19.54 59.55 -68.98
CA LEU A 185 19.51 59.72 -67.53
C LEU A 185 18.13 59.42 -66.95
N ASP A 186 17.06 59.95 -67.55
CA ASP A 186 15.68 59.73 -67.09
C ASP A 186 15.29 58.26 -67.21
N ALA A 187 15.63 57.61 -68.33
CA ALA A 187 15.37 56.19 -68.55
C ALA A 187 16.11 55.31 -67.52
N ARG A 188 17.40 55.57 -67.27
CA ARG A 188 18.21 54.82 -66.29
C ARG A 188 17.72 55.05 -64.85
N THR A 189 17.40 56.29 -64.50
CA THR A 189 16.87 56.62 -63.17
C THR A 189 15.54 55.92 -62.91
N ALA A 190 14.64 55.90 -63.89
CA ALA A 190 13.35 55.22 -63.77
C ALA A 190 13.50 53.69 -63.60
N ASP A 191 14.45 53.08 -64.30
CA ASP A 191 14.70 51.63 -64.19
C ASP A 191 15.37 51.26 -62.86
N ALA A 192 16.34 52.08 -62.41
CA ALA A 192 16.97 51.96 -61.10
C ALA A 192 15.94 52.11 -59.95
N MET A 193 15.01 53.06 -60.05
CA MET A 193 13.95 53.23 -59.05
C MET A 193 13.01 52.01 -58.99
N ARG A 194 12.61 51.46 -60.14
CA ARG A 194 11.76 50.27 -60.19
C ARG A 194 12.43 49.04 -59.56
N THR A 195 13.72 48.86 -59.80
CA THR A 195 14.49 47.73 -59.26
C THR A 195 14.77 47.87 -57.77
N VAL A 196 15.11 49.08 -57.30
CA VAL A 196 15.26 49.37 -55.87
C VAL A 196 13.95 49.19 -55.11
N ASP A 197 12.83 49.67 -55.64
CA ASP A 197 11.51 49.53 -55.00
C ASP A 197 11.08 48.06 -54.87
N ARG A 198 11.32 47.26 -55.93
CA ARG A 198 11.07 45.81 -55.89
C ARG A 198 11.92 45.12 -54.82
N SER A 199 13.21 45.45 -54.76
CA SER A 199 14.13 44.86 -53.79
C SER A 199 13.80 45.27 -52.36
N SER A 200 13.39 46.52 -52.15
CA SER A 200 12.92 47.02 -50.85
C SER A 200 11.64 46.33 -50.38
N ARG A 201 10.66 46.14 -51.27
CA ARG A 201 9.43 45.39 -50.94
C ARG A 201 9.72 43.94 -50.55
N ILE A 202 10.60 43.26 -51.30
CA ILE A 202 11.04 41.89 -50.97
C ILE A 202 11.72 41.87 -49.59
N ALA A 203 12.68 42.77 -49.34
CA ALA A 203 13.36 42.87 -48.06
C ALA A 203 12.38 43.14 -46.89
N GLY A 204 11.37 44.00 -47.08
CA GLY A 204 10.33 44.25 -46.09
C GLY A 204 9.50 43.00 -45.75
N VAL A 205 9.09 42.23 -46.76
CA VAL A 205 8.35 40.97 -46.55
C VAL A 205 9.21 39.94 -45.81
N LEU A 206 10.49 39.78 -46.21
CA LEU A 206 11.43 38.89 -45.51
C LEU A 206 11.67 39.33 -44.06
N ALA A 207 11.78 40.63 -43.80
CA ALA A 207 11.96 41.15 -42.44
C ALA A 207 10.76 40.84 -41.54
N VAL A 208 9.53 41.01 -42.04
CA VAL A 208 8.30 40.63 -41.29
C VAL A 208 8.28 39.13 -41.00
N PHE A 209 8.56 38.30 -42.00
CA PHE A 209 8.59 36.84 -41.84
C PHE A 209 9.68 36.39 -40.85
N GLY A 210 10.86 37.00 -40.91
CA GLY A 210 11.93 36.78 -39.95
C GLY A 210 11.53 37.17 -38.52
N GLY A 211 10.85 38.31 -38.35
CA GLY A 211 10.32 38.75 -37.06
C GLY A 211 9.31 37.75 -36.48
N LEU A 212 8.38 37.23 -37.31
CA LEU A 212 7.41 36.22 -36.87
C LEU A 212 8.07 34.91 -36.44
N ILE A 213 9.12 34.46 -37.15
CA ILE A 213 9.90 33.28 -36.76
C ILE A 213 10.56 33.50 -35.40
N VAL A 214 11.18 34.65 -35.17
CA VAL A 214 11.83 34.95 -33.88
C VAL A 214 10.80 34.97 -32.75
N ILE A 215 9.64 35.63 -32.95
CA ILE A 215 8.56 35.66 -31.95
C ILE A 215 8.06 34.24 -31.64
N GLY A 216 7.78 33.43 -32.66
CA GLY A 216 7.30 32.06 -32.45
C GLY A 216 8.34 31.19 -31.73
N ALA A 217 9.64 31.35 -32.04
CA ALA A 217 10.70 30.63 -31.34
C ALA A 217 10.80 31.03 -29.86
N VAL A 218 10.68 32.33 -29.54
CA VAL A 218 10.66 32.83 -28.17
C VAL A 218 9.45 32.31 -27.39
N VAL A 219 8.26 32.35 -27.98
CA VAL A 219 7.04 31.83 -27.35
C VAL A 219 7.15 30.33 -27.10
N LEU A 220 7.62 29.56 -28.07
CA LEU A 220 7.80 28.12 -27.93
C LEU A 220 8.87 27.78 -26.89
N GLY A 221 9.96 28.54 -26.83
CA GLY A 221 11.00 28.43 -25.80
C GLY A 221 10.49 28.77 -24.39
N TRP A 222 9.64 29.79 -24.25
CA TRP A 222 9.02 30.11 -22.97
C TRP A 222 8.07 28.99 -22.50
N LEU A 223 7.27 28.44 -23.41
CA LEU A 223 6.38 27.31 -23.12
C LEU A 223 7.14 26.03 -22.74
N THR A 224 8.30 25.76 -23.34
CA THR A 224 9.13 24.61 -22.95
C THR A 224 9.71 24.80 -21.55
N VAL A 225 10.28 25.96 -21.23
CA VAL A 225 10.83 26.27 -19.90
C VAL A 225 9.75 26.17 -18.83
N ARG A 226 8.57 26.75 -19.07
CA ARG A 226 7.44 26.69 -18.14
C ARG A 226 6.98 25.24 -17.91
N ALA A 227 6.85 24.45 -18.97
CA ALA A 227 6.43 23.04 -18.86
C ALA A 227 7.46 22.18 -18.09
N ILE A 228 8.75 22.48 -18.21
CA ILE A 228 9.81 21.81 -17.43
C ILE A 228 9.69 22.19 -15.95
N GLY A 229 9.46 23.46 -15.65
CA GLY A 229 9.30 23.95 -14.28
C GLY A 229 8.10 23.33 -13.54
N GLU A 230 6.93 23.29 -14.19
CA GLU A 230 5.73 22.67 -13.60
C GLU A 230 5.92 21.17 -13.31
N ARG A 231 6.62 20.44 -14.19
CA ARG A 231 6.95 19.02 -13.96
C ARG A 231 7.94 18.81 -12.81
N ALA A 232 8.88 19.73 -12.62
CA ALA A 232 9.84 19.65 -11.53
C ALA A 232 9.16 19.86 -10.16
N LEU A 233 8.26 20.85 -10.04
CA LEU A 233 7.46 21.05 -8.83
C LEU A 233 6.59 19.83 -8.51
N ALA A 234 5.86 19.31 -9.50
CA ALA A 234 4.96 18.17 -9.28
C ALA A 234 5.71 16.91 -8.78
N ARG A 235 6.94 16.69 -9.25
CA ARG A 235 7.80 15.60 -8.75
C ARG A 235 8.24 15.84 -7.31
N ALA A 236 8.70 17.05 -7.00
CA ALA A 236 9.11 17.40 -5.65
C ALA A 236 7.97 17.25 -4.63
N ASP A 237 6.75 17.64 -5.00
CA ASP A 237 5.56 17.47 -4.15
C ASP A 237 5.20 15.98 -3.95
N ALA A 238 5.31 15.17 -5.01
CA ALA A 238 5.05 13.73 -4.93
C ALA A 238 6.08 13.00 -4.04
N ASP A 239 7.36 13.37 -4.13
CA ASP A 239 8.42 12.80 -3.31
C ASP A 239 8.24 13.20 -1.84
N ALA A 240 7.93 14.48 -1.56
CA ALA A 240 7.63 14.94 -0.20
C ALA A 240 6.38 14.27 0.40
N ALA A 241 5.36 13.96 -0.42
CA ALA A 241 4.19 13.22 0.04
C ALA A 241 4.52 11.77 0.41
N ARG A 242 5.39 11.10 -0.36
CA ARG A 242 5.86 9.73 -0.06
C ARG A 242 6.66 9.68 1.24
N GLU A 243 7.60 10.60 1.44
CA GLU A 243 8.37 10.66 2.70
C GLU A 243 7.46 10.84 3.93
N ARG A 244 6.44 11.71 3.83
CA ARG A 244 5.46 11.88 4.93
C ARG A 244 4.63 10.63 5.17
N ALA A 245 4.23 9.92 4.11
CA ALA A 245 3.47 8.68 4.22
C ALA A 245 4.29 7.57 4.88
N GLU A 246 5.56 7.43 4.51
CA GLU A 246 6.48 6.48 5.14
C GLU A 246 6.76 6.83 6.61
N ALA A 247 6.98 8.11 6.92
CA ALA A 247 7.15 8.58 8.29
C ALA A 247 5.91 8.28 9.15
N LEU A 248 4.70 8.52 8.63
CA LEU A 248 3.45 8.20 9.31
C LEU A 248 3.27 6.70 9.51
N ALA A 249 3.56 5.88 8.48
CA ALA A 249 3.45 4.43 8.56
C ALA A 249 4.40 3.85 9.63
N ASN A 250 5.63 4.36 9.69
CA ASN A 250 6.60 3.97 10.72
C ASN A 250 6.15 4.40 12.12
N ALA A 251 5.63 5.63 12.28
CA ALA A 251 5.12 6.12 13.55
C ALA A 251 3.91 5.31 14.04
N VAL A 252 2.98 4.97 13.13
CA VAL A 252 1.84 4.10 13.44
C VAL A 252 2.32 2.72 13.86
N ARG A 253 3.25 2.10 13.14
CA ARG A 253 3.79 0.78 13.52
C ARG A 253 4.42 0.81 14.91
N GLN A 254 5.25 1.81 15.19
CA GLN A 254 5.87 1.96 16.50
C GLN A 254 4.84 2.16 17.62
N ALA A 255 3.86 3.04 17.42
CA ALA A 255 2.79 3.26 18.40
C ALA A 255 1.95 1.99 18.64
N THR A 256 1.71 1.19 17.59
CA THR A 256 0.96 -0.07 17.69
C THR A 256 1.73 -1.11 18.48
N ASP A 257 3.04 -1.23 18.26
CA ASP A 257 3.90 -2.17 18.98
C ASP A 257 4.07 -1.76 20.45
N GLU A 258 4.22 -0.47 20.73
CA GLU A 258 4.23 0.06 22.10
C GLU A 258 2.93 -0.22 22.85
N LEU A 259 1.77 -0.02 22.20
CA LEU A 259 0.46 -0.31 22.79
C LEU A 259 0.33 -1.81 23.13
N ARG A 260 0.74 -2.71 22.23
CA ARG A 260 0.72 -4.16 22.47
C ARG A 260 1.56 -4.56 23.68
N VAL A 261 2.74 -3.97 23.83
CA VAL A 261 3.62 -4.22 24.99
C VAL A 261 2.97 -3.72 26.29
N GLN A 262 2.32 -2.56 26.26
CA GLN A 262 1.61 -2.02 27.42
C GLN A 262 0.39 -2.88 27.81
N GLU A 263 -0.41 -3.31 26.84
CA GLU A 263 -1.55 -4.22 27.08
C GLU A 263 -1.09 -5.55 27.68
N ALA A 264 -0.01 -6.14 27.15
CA ALA A 264 0.54 -7.39 27.68
C ALA A 264 0.99 -7.24 29.13
N LYS A 265 1.67 -6.12 29.46
CA LYS A 265 2.06 -5.79 30.84
C LYS A 265 0.85 -5.61 31.76
N LEU A 266 -0.20 -4.94 31.29
CA LEU A 266 -1.43 -4.75 32.06
C LEU A 266 -2.12 -6.09 32.35
N ARG A 267 -2.27 -6.96 31.34
CA ARG A 267 -2.81 -8.32 31.52
C ARG A 267 -1.97 -9.13 32.52
N GLN A 268 -0.65 -9.03 32.44
CA GLN A 268 0.25 -9.73 33.37
C GLN A 268 0.13 -9.19 34.81
N ALA A 269 -0.01 -7.87 34.99
CA ALA A 269 -0.23 -7.27 36.30
C ALA A 269 -1.58 -7.69 36.90
N GLN A 270 -2.66 -7.66 36.12
CA GLN A 270 -3.99 -8.14 36.53
C GLN A 270 -3.97 -9.63 36.89
N LYS A 271 -3.24 -10.46 36.14
CA LYS A 271 -3.03 -11.87 36.47
C LYS A 271 -2.31 -12.02 37.82
N MET A 272 -1.28 -11.20 38.08
CA MET A 272 -0.51 -11.26 39.32
C MET A 272 -1.35 -10.83 40.55
N ASP A 273 -2.17 -9.79 40.42
CA ASP A 273 -3.09 -9.33 41.47
C ASP A 273 -4.18 -10.37 41.75
N ALA A 274 -4.76 -10.97 40.70
CA ALA A 274 -5.75 -12.04 40.85
C ALA A 274 -5.14 -13.28 41.53
N VAL A 275 -3.92 -13.70 41.15
CA VAL A 275 -3.18 -14.79 41.80
C VAL A 275 -2.92 -14.47 43.27
N GLY A 276 -2.57 -13.22 43.60
CA GLY A 276 -2.35 -12.77 44.98
C GLY A 276 -3.58 -12.92 45.88
N GLN A 277 -4.76 -12.50 45.40
CA GLN A 277 -6.02 -12.67 46.15
C GLN A 277 -6.48 -14.14 46.24
N LEU A 278 -6.32 -14.91 45.16
CA LEU A 278 -6.70 -16.32 45.10
C LEU A 278 -5.85 -17.19 46.06
N THR A 279 -4.55 -16.94 46.15
CA THR A 279 -3.64 -17.77 46.96
C THR A 279 -3.99 -17.73 48.46
N GLY A 280 -4.45 -16.59 48.97
CA GLY A 280 -4.84 -16.43 50.38
C GLY A 280 -6.14 -17.18 50.74
N GLY A 281 -7.18 -17.05 49.90
CA GLY A 281 -8.47 -17.72 50.14
C GLY A 281 -8.42 -19.23 49.91
N ILE A 282 -7.68 -19.68 48.88
CA ILE A 282 -7.54 -21.09 48.55
C ILE A 282 -6.74 -21.85 49.59
N ALA A 283 -5.62 -21.29 50.07
CA ALA A 283 -4.80 -21.95 51.07
C ALA A 283 -5.60 -22.18 52.37
N HIS A 284 -6.42 -21.21 52.75
CA HIS A 284 -7.32 -21.33 53.89
C HIS A 284 -8.35 -22.45 53.69
N ASP A 285 -9.02 -22.50 52.55
CA ASP A 285 -10.04 -23.52 52.28
C ASP A 285 -9.45 -24.92 52.13
N PHE A 286 -8.27 -25.04 51.52
CA PHE A 286 -7.54 -26.31 51.45
C PHE A 286 -7.12 -26.81 52.84
N ASN A 287 -6.60 -25.91 53.69
CA ASN A 287 -6.26 -26.24 55.08
C ASN A 287 -7.49 -26.65 55.90
N ASN A 288 -8.66 -26.03 55.66
CA ASN A 288 -9.91 -26.42 56.30
C ASN A 288 -10.38 -27.80 55.86
N MET A 289 -10.26 -28.13 54.57
CA MET A 289 -10.58 -29.47 54.07
C MET A 289 -9.62 -30.52 54.65
N LEU A 290 -8.32 -30.22 54.74
CA LEU A 290 -7.35 -31.09 55.41
C LEU A 290 -7.69 -31.31 56.88
N ALA A 291 -8.10 -30.28 57.61
CA ALA A 291 -8.51 -30.41 59.01
C ALA A 291 -9.71 -31.37 59.17
N VAL A 292 -10.68 -31.34 58.25
CA VAL A 292 -11.82 -32.28 58.24
C VAL A 292 -11.36 -33.71 57.93
N VAL A 293 -10.44 -33.90 56.99
CA VAL A 293 -9.86 -35.21 56.65
C VAL A 293 -9.14 -35.80 57.85
N LEU A 294 -8.20 -35.05 58.43
CA LEU A 294 -7.38 -35.49 59.56
C LEU A 294 -8.24 -35.76 60.81
N GLY A 295 -9.17 -34.85 61.12
CA GLY A 295 -10.08 -35.00 62.25
C GLY A 295 -11.04 -36.18 62.11
N GLY A 296 -11.58 -36.41 60.91
CA GLY A 296 -12.41 -37.58 60.62
C GLY A 296 -11.63 -38.88 60.78
N LEU A 297 -10.41 -38.96 60.25
CA LEU A 297 -9.56 -40.15 60.39
C LEU A 297 -9.16 -40.43 61.85
N GLU A 298 -8.84 -39.40 62.64
CA GLU A 298 -8.48 -39.56 64.05
C GLU A 298 -9.66 -40.05 64.90
N LEU A 299 -10.85 -39.48 64.68
CA LEU A 299 -12.08 -39.89 65.37
C LEU A 299 -12.56 -41.27 64.94
N ALA A 300 -12.43 -41.61 63.66
CA ALA A 300 -12.70 -42.95 63.16
C ALA A 300 -11.79 -43.97 63.83
N ARG A 301 -10.48 -43.69 63.89
CA ARG A 301 -9.50 -44.57 64.52
C ARG A 301 -9.80 -44.83 66.00
N ARG A 302 -10.30 -43.82 66.72
CA ARG A 302 -10.70 -43.94 68.12
C ARG A 302 -11.99 -44.74 68.31
N SER A 303 -12.87 -44.74 67.31
CA SER A 303 -14.18 -45.40 67.36
C SER A 303 -14.17 -46.83 66.80
N LEU A 304 -13.07 -47.26 66.17
CA LEU A 304 -12.87 -48.63 65.64
C LEU A 304 -13.14 -49.73 66.68
N VAL A 305 -12.91 -49.47 67.96
CA VAL A 305 -13.17 -50.40 69.05
C VAL A 305 -14.28 -49.84 69.94
N GLY A 306 -15.52 -50.28 69.68
CA GLY A 306 -16.68 -49.99 70.53
C GLY A 306 -17.88 -49.39 69.80
N ASP A 307 -17.69 -48.69 68.68
CA ASP A 307 -18.78 -48.11 67.88
C ASP A 307 -18.43 -48.07 66.37
N PRO A 308 -18.62 -49.21 65.66
CA PRO A 308 -18.32 -49.31 64.23
C PRO A 308 -19.11 -48.33 63.36
N ASP A 309 -20.33 -47.99 63.74
CA ASP A 309 -21.19 -47.07 63.00
C ASP A 309 -20.69 -45.62 63.14
N ALA A 310 -20.21 -45.22 64.32
CA ALA A 310 -19.52 -43.94 64.50
C ALA A 310 -18.21 -43.89 63.71
N ALA A 311 -17.44 -44.98 63.70
CA ALA A 311 -16.22 -45.07 62.89
C ALA A 311 -16.52 -44.88 61.40
N ALA A 312 -17.56 -45.53 60.86
CA ALA A 312 -18.00 -45.37 59.48
C ALA A 312 -18.37 -43.91 59.15
N ARG A 313 -19.19 -43.26 59.98
CA ARG A 313 -19.55 -41.84 59.78
C ARG A 313 -18.34 -40.91 59.79
N HIS A 314 -17.33 -41.19 60.62
CA HIS A 314 -16.11 -40.38 60.67
C HIS A 314 -15.22 -40.61 59.43
N LEU A 315 -15.19 -41.83 58.88
CA LEU A 315 -14.53 -42.13 57.61
C LEU A 315 -15.24 -41.45 56.43
N ASP A 316 -16.58 -41.46 56.39
CA ASP A 316 -17.35 -40.77 55.34
C ASP A 316 -17.08 -39.26 55.35
N ASN A 317 -17.03 -38.64 56.52
CA ASN A 317 -16.68 -37.22 56.66
C ASN A 317 -15.26 -36.91 56.17
N ALA A 318 -14.31 -37.81 56.44
CA ALA A 318 -12.95 -37.68 55.93
C ALA A 318 -12.88 -37.84 54.41
N ALA A 319 -13.62 -38.80 53.85
CA ALA A 319 -13.71 -39.02 52.40
C ALA A 319 -14.32 -37.79 51.69
N ASP A 320 -15.38 -37.20 52.24
CA ASP A 320 -15.97 -35.96 51.74
C ASP A 320 -15.00 -34.78 51.79
N GLY A 321 -14.23 -34.64 52.87
CA GLY A 321 -13.17 -33.65 52.98
C GLY A 321 -12.12 -33.79 51.88
N ALA A 322 -11.67 -35.03 51.61
CA ALA A 322 -10.67 -35.34 50.60
C ALA A 322 -11.21 -35.10 49.17
N ASN A 323 -12.45 -35.49 48.90
CA ASN A 323 -13.11 -35.26 47.60
C ASN A 323 -13.26 -33.76 47.30
N ARG A 324 -13.63 -32.95 48.30
CA ARG A 324 -13.70 -31.49 48.18
C ARG A 324 -12.32 -30.87 47.93
N ALA A 325 -11.28 -31.33 48.63
CA ALA A 325 -9.91 -30.88 48.42
C ALA A 325 -9.46 -31.15 46.97
N ALA A 326 -9.70 -32.36 46.46
CA ALA A 326 -9.38 -32.73 45.08
C ALA A 326 -10.15 -31.89 44.04
N ALA A 327 -11.41 -31.55 44.31
CA ALA A 327 -12.20 -30.67 43.44
C ALA A 327 -11.65 -29.24 43.41
N LEU A 328 -11.20 -28.71 44.55
CA LEU A 328 -10.55 -27.40 44.63
C LEU A 328 -9.25 -27.38 43.82
N THR A 329 -8.39 -28.39 43.97
CA THR A 329 -7.13 -28.48 43.21
C THR A 329 -7.36 -28.51 41.70
N ARG A 330 -8.37 -29.26 41.23
CA ARG A 330 -8.76 -29.27 39.80
C ARG A 330 -9.16 -27.89 39.29
N ARG A 331 -9.93 -27.12 40.07
CA ARG A 331 -10.37 -25.77 39.70
C ARG A 331 -9.21 -24.77 39.64
N LEU A 332 -8.24 -24.86 40.56
CA LEU A 332 -7.02 -24.03 40.51
C LEU A 332 -6.18 -24.29 39.27
N LEU A 333 -6.02 -25.56 38.91
CA LEU A 333 -5.22 -25.96 37.77
C LEU A 333 -5.89 -25.54 36.44
N ALA A 334 -7.22 -25.56 36.38
CA ALA A 334 -7.98 -25.01 35.26
C ALA A 334 -7.81 -23.48 35.12
N PHE A 335 -7.72 -22.74 36.24
CA PHE A 335 -7.48 -21.29 36.23
C PHE A 335 -6.02 -20.91 35.85
N SER A 336 -5.05 -21.77 36.15
CA SER A 336 -3.62 -21.52 35.87
C SER A 336 -3.25 -21.70 34.38
N ARG A 337 -4.06 -22.47 33.63
CA ARG A 337 -3.79 -22.78 32.22
C ARG A 337 -4.59 -21.92 31.26
N GLU A 338 -3.92 -21.47 30.21
CA GLU A 338 -4.57 -21.18 28.93
C GLU A 338 -4.96 -22.52 28.30
N GLU A 339 -6.14 -23.06 28.61
CA GLU A 339 -6.69 -24.15 27.81
C GLU A 339 -7.04 -23.61 26.42
N SER A 340 -6.41 -24.18 25.39
CA SER A 340 -6.88 -24.02 24.02
C SER A 340 -8.25 -24.68 23.93
N LEU A 341 -9.30 -23.87 23.81
CA LEU A 341 -10.68 -24.35 23.69
C LEU A 341 -10.77 -25.34 22.52
N LYS A 342 -11.52 -26.43 22.70
CA LYS A 342 -11.87 -27.35 21.61
C LYS A 342 -13.32 -27.10 21.19
N PRO A 343 -13.58 -26.06 20.37
CA PRO A 343 -14.94 -25.76 19.94
C PRO A 343 -15.46 -26.87 19.03
N GLU A 344 -16.52 -27.55 19.45
CA GLU A 344 -17.24 -28.56 18.68
C GLU A 344 -18.72 -28.14 18.48
N PRO A 345 -19.40 -28.63 17.44
CA PRO A 345 -20.84 -28.42 17.27
C PRO A 345 -21.63 -29.25 18.30
N ILE A 346 -22.44 -28.58 19.11
CA ILE A 346 -23.20 -29.17 20.21
C ILE A 346 -24.68 -28.89 20.02
N ALA A 347 -25.50 -29.95 20.02
CA ALA A 347 -26.94 -29.83 20.14
C ALA A 347 -27.32 -29.66 21.62
N ALA A 348 -27.86 -28.50 21.99
CA ALA A 348 -28.17 -28.15 23.39
C ALA A 348 -29.11 -29.16 24.06
N ALA A 349 -30.11 -29.67 23.34
CA ALA A 349 -31.04 -30.68 23.83
C ALA A 349 -30.34 -32.01 24.20
N GLN A 350 -29.40 -32.46 23.36
CA GLN A 350 -28.63 -33.68 23.63
C GLN A 350 -27.68 -33.50 24.80
N LEU A 351 -27.09 -32.31 24.93
CA LEU A 351 -26.24 -31.95 26.06
C LEU A 351 -27.02 -32.04 27.38
N VAL A 352 -28.16 -31.34 27.47
CA VAL A 352 -29.00 -31.33 28.68
C VAL A 352 -29.52 -32.73 28.99
N SER A 353 -29.97 -33.49 27.98
CA SER A 353 -30.43 -34.86 28.18
C SER A 353 -29.31 -35.76 28.73
N GLY A 354 -28.09 -35.66 28.20
CA GLY A 354 -26.93 -36.44 28.65
C GLY A 354 -26.45 -36.08 30.06
N MET A 355 -26.78 -34.89 30.54
CA MET A 355 -26.44 -34.43 31.89
C MET A 355 -27.48 -34.82 32.96
N SER A 356 -28.63 -35.41 32.61
CA SER A 356 -29.75 -35.62 33.53
C SER A 356 -29.34 -36.39 34.79
N GLU A 357 -28.59 -37.49 34.66
CA GLU A 357 -28.12 -38.30 35.79
C GLU A 357 -27.10 -37.55 36.68
N LEU A 358 -26.23 -36.74 36.05
CA LEU A 358 -25.23 -35.95 36.77
C LEU A 358 -25.90 -34.84 37.59
N ILE A 359 -26.88 -34.17 36.99
CA ILE A 359 -27.66 -33.11 37.63
C ILE A 359 -28.45 -33.69 38.78
N ASP A 360 -29.17 -34.80 38.57
CA ASP A 360 -29.97 -35.47 39.60
C ASP A 360 -29.11 -35.84 40.82
N ARG A 361 -27.95 -36.46 40.60
CA ARG A 361 -27.01 -36.81 41.69
C ARG A 361 -26.42 -35.59 42.40
N THR A 362 -26.22 -34.48 41.69
CA THR A 362 -25.61 -33.27 42.28
C THR A 362 -26.63 -32.47 43.09
N LEU A 363 -27.89 -32.47 42.68
CA LEU A 363 -28.94 -31.71 43.36
C LEU A 363 -29.57 -32.48 44.53
N GLY A 364 -29.63 -33.83 44.42
CA GLY A 364 -30.19 -34.72 45.43
C GLY A 364 -31.72 -34.73 45.47
N ASP A 365 -32.29 -35.63 46.26
CA ASP A 365 -33.74 -35.96 46.30
C ASP A 365 -34.69 -34.79 46.65
N GLY A 366 -34.15 -33.64 47.07
CA GLY A 366 -34.94 -32.47 47.44
C GLY A 366 -35.38 -31.61 46.26
N ILE A 367 -34.75 -31.73 45.08
CA ILE A 367 -35.06 -30.90 43.90
C ILE A 367 -35.72 -31.73 42.81
N THR A 368 -36.89 -31.31 42.33
CA THR A 368 -37.51 -31.92 41.15
C THR A 368 -36.93 -31.28 39.89
N VAL A 369 -36.25 -32.05 39.05
CA VAL A 369 -35.68 -31.54 37.79
C VAL A 369 -36.62 -31.84 36.63
N THR A 370 -36.99 -30.80 35.87
CA THR A 370 -37.79 -30.93 34.64
C THR A 370 -37.03 -30.39 33.45
N THR A 371 -36.98 -31.16 32.36
CA THR A 371 -36.30 -30.76 31.12
C THR A 371 -37.31 -30.55 29.99
N ARG A 372 -37.17 -29.46 29.23
CA ARG A 372 -38.01 -29.13 28.07
C ARG A 372 -37.15 -28.77 26.89
N ASP A 373 -37.45 -29.32 25.71
CA ASP A 373 -36.76 -28.98 24.48
C ASP A 373 -37.70 -28.36 23.44
N SER A 374 -37.28 -27.21 22.94
CA SER A 374 -37.89 -26.45 21.85
C SER A 374 -36.85 -25.88 20.87
N ALA A 375 -35.59 -26.34 20.95
CA ALA A 375 -34.48 -25.80 20.16
C ALA A 375 -34.47 -26.25 18.69
N GLY A 376 -35.37 -27.16 18.29
CA GLY A 376 -35.56 -27.56 16.89
C GLY A 376 -34.31 -28.10 16.21
N GLY A 377 -33.37 -28.69 16.97
CA GLY A 377 -32.11 -29.24 16.47
C GLY A 377 -31.03 -28.20 16.15
N TRP A 378 -31.18 -26.93 16.55
CA TRP A 378 -30.11 -25.94 16.38
C TRP A 378 -28.89 -26.29 17.23
N GLN A 379 -27.71 -26.05 16.66
CA GLN A 379 -26.43 -26.34 17.31
C GLN A 379 -25.71 -25.05 17.67
N VAL A 380 -24.84 -25.13 18.67
CA VAL A 380 -23.92 -24.08 19.10
C VAL A 380 -22.49 -24.60 18.97
N ARG A 381 -21.54 -23.71 18.68
CA ARG A 381 -20.13 -24.09 18.61
C ARG A 381 -19.41 -23.69 19.90
N ALA A 382 -19.14 -24.65 20.77
CA ALA A 382 -18.56 -24.40 22.09
C ALA A 382 -17.70 -25.59 22.55
N ASP A 383 -16.92 -25.40 23.61
CA ASP A 383 -16.29 -26.50 24.32
C ASP A 383 -17.34 -27.21 25.18
N ARG A 384 -17.52 -28.52 24.97
CA ARG A 384 -18.55 -29.31 25.66
C ARG A 384 -18.40 -29.26 27.17
N VAL A 385 -17.19 -29.48 27.67
CA VAL A 385 -16.94 -29.58 29.11
C VAL A 385 -17.19 -28.22 29.78
N GLN A 386 -16.84 -27.11 29.12
CA GLN A 386 -17.12 -25.78 29.67
C GLN A 386 -18.62 -25.47 29.71
N LEU A 387 -19.38 -25.88 28.67
CA LEU A 387 -20.82 -25.67 28.63
C LEU A 387 -21.58 -26.55 29.64
N GLU A 388 -21.17 -27.81 29.83
CA GLU A 388 -21.70 -28.69 30.89
C GLU A 388 -21.45 -28.09 32.28
N ASN A 389 -20.23 -27.60 32.53
CA ASN A 389 -19.89 -26.95 33.80
C ASN A 389 -20.71 -25.68 34.04
N ALA A 390 -21.00 -24.90 33.00
CA ALA A 390 -21.85 -23.72 33.10
C ALA A 390 -23.28 -24.08 33.53
N ILE A 391 -23.89 -25.08 32.88
CA ILE A 391 -25.25 -25.56 33.22
C ILE A 391 -25.28 -26.13 34.64
N LEU A 392 -24.28 -26.91 35.03
CA LEU A 392 -24.19 -27.48 36.37
C LEU A 392 -24.04 -26.39 37.45
N ASN A 393 -23.23 -25.36 37.19
CA ASN A 393 -23.07 -24.23 38.11
C ASN A 393 -24.38 -23.46 38.30
N LEU A 394 -25.16 -23.26 37.23
CA LEU A 394 -26.51 -22.67 37.33
C LEU A 394 -27.44 -23.55 38.15
N ALA A 395 -27.44 -24.86 37.92
CA ALA A 395 -28.26 -25.82 38.68
C ALA A 395 -27.91 -25.85 40.18
N VAL A 396 -26.61 -25.80 40.52
CA VAL A 396 -26.16 -25.73 41.92
C VAL A 396 -26.56 -24.40 42.56
N ASN A 397 -26.42 -23.29 41.84
CA ASN A 397 -26.86 -21.97 42.33
C ASN A 397 -28.37 -21.95 42.59
N ALA A 398 -29.16 -22.52 41.68
CA ALA A 398 -30.60 -22.68 41.83
C ALA A 398 -30.98 -23.50 43.07
N ARG A 399 -30.37 -24.67 43.28
CA ARG A 399 -30.60 -25.49 44.48
C ARG A 399 -30.31 -24.73 45.77
N ASP A 400 -29.20 -24.01 45.80
CA ASP A 400 -28.81 -23.26 47.00
C ASP A 400 -29.81 -22.13 47.29
N ALA A 401 -30.32 -21.45 46.25
CA ALA A 401 -31.40 -20.44 46.35
C ALA A 401 -32.75 -21.03 46.79
N MET A 402 -32.96 -22.33 46.56
CA MET A 402 -34.12 -23.10 47.03
C MET A 402 -33.89 -23.76 48.40
N HIS A 403 -32.75 -23.52 49.06
CA HIS A 403 -32.34 -24.18 50.30
C HIS A 403 -32.41 -25.72 50.23
N GLY A 404 -32.13 -26.29 49.05
CA GLY A 404 -32.14 -27.72 48.80
C GLY A 404 -33.52 -28.35 48.59
N ARG A 405 -34.62 -27.59 48.50
CA ARG A 405 -35.95 -28.10 48.17
C ARG A 405 -36.73 -27.19 47.21
N GLY A 406 -37.20 -27.72 46.08
CA GLY A 406 -37.99 -26.96 45.11
C GLY A 406 -37.94 -27.56 43.70
N ASP A 407 -38.37 -26.80 42.71
CA ASP A 407 -38.43 -27.25 41.32
C ASP A 407 -37.39 -26.51 40.46
N LEU A 408 -36.59 -27.28 39.72
CA LEU A 408 -35.64 -26.77 38.73
C LEU A 408 -36.13 -27.13 37.33
N ALA A 409 -36.31 -26.14 36.47
CA ALA A 409 -36.64 -26.34 35.07
C ALA A 409 -35.47 -25.94 34.17
N ILE A 410 -35.02 -26.86 33.31
CA ILE A 410 -34.01 -26.60 32.28
C ILE A 410 -34.70 -26.66 30.91
N ALA A 411 -34.72 -25.53 30.21
CA ALA A 411 -35.38 -25.40 28.92
C ALA A 411 -34.37 -25.04 27.82
N THR A 412 -34.37 -25.80 26.73
CA THR A 412 -33.64 -25.46 25.50
C THR A 412 -34.60 -24.88 24.47
N GLY A 413 -34.17 -23.86 23.75
CA GLY A 413 -35.01 -23.15 22.77
C GLY A 413 -34.22 -22.56 21.61
N ALA A 414 -34.96 -22.05 20.63
CA ALA A 414 -34.44 -21.37 19.46
C ALA A 414 -35.19 -20.06 19.28
N VAL A 415 -34.47 -18.95 19.18
CA VAL A 415 -35.05 -17.61 19.02
C VAL A 415 -34.27 -16.83 17.97
N THR A 416 -34.99 -16.10 17.13
CA THR A 416 -34.40 -15.06 16.28
C THR A 416 -34.66 -13.73 16.95
N LEU A 417 -33.59 -13.02 17.31
CA LEU A 417 -33.65 -11.73 17.98
C LEU A 417 -33.53 -10.59 16.97
N ASP A 418 -34.40 -9.59 17.11
CA ASP A 418 -34.25 -8.29 16.44
C ASP A 418 -33.25 -7.40 17.21
N GLU A 419 -32.80 -6.31 16.57
CA GLU A 419 -31.82 -5.38 17.16
C GLU A 419 -32.35 -4.78 18.48
N HIS A 420 -31.56 -4.86 19.55
CA HIS A 420 -31.90 -4.35 20.91
C HIS A 420 -33.06 -5.06 21.63
N GLN A 421 -33.46 -6.26 21.20
CA GLN A 421 -34.50 -7.04 21.90
C GLN A 421 -34.02 -7.65 23.22
N VAL A 422 -32.73 -7.90 23.36
CA VAL A 422 -32.05 -8.34 24.59
C VAL A 422 -30.78 -7.50 24.74
N ASP A 423 -30.53 -6.97 25.95
CA ASP A 423 -29.35 -6.16 26.21
C ASP A 423 -28.06 -6.91 25.84
N HIS A 424 -27.17 -6.22 25.13
CA HIS A 424 -25.88 -6.75 24.65
C HIS A 424 -25.98 -7.93 23.64
N CYS A 425 -27.14 -8.18 23.03
CA CYS A 425 -27.30 -9.08 21.88
C CYS A 425 -27.40 -8.29 20.56
N ALA A 426 -26.68 -8.76 19.53
CA ALA A 426 -26.88 -8.30 18.15
C ALA A 426 -28.10 -9.01 17.53
N ALA A 427 -28.66 -8.46 16.45
CA ALA A 427 -29.71 -9.15 15.70
C ALA A 427 -29.19 -10.47 15.11
N GLY A 428 -29.92 -11.57 15.28
CA GLY A 428 -29.47 -12.88 14.81
C GLY A 428 -30.24 -14.08 15.36
N ASP A 429 -29.83 -15.29 14.94
CA ASP A 429 -30.39 -16.56 15.41
C ASP A 429 -29.58 -17.08 16.61
N TYR A 430 -30.27 -17.34 17.71
CA TYR A 430 -29.71 -17.80 18.97
C TYR A 430 -30.35 -19.10 19.44
N VAL A 431 -29.53 -20.00 19.98
CA VAL A 431 -29.96 -21.13 20.79
C VAL A 431 -30.02 -20.66 22.24
N THR A 432 -31.14 -20.90 22.91
CA THR A 432 -31.33 -20.53 24.30
C THR A 432 -31.20 -21.73 25.23
N ILE A 433 -30.46 -21.58 26.32
CA ILE A 433 -30.47 -22.53 27.45
C ILE A 433 -30.92 -21.75 28.69
N ALA A 434 -32.13 -22.02 29.16
CA ALA A 434 -32.71 -21.39 30.33
C ALA A 434 -32.71 -22.36 31.51
N VAL A 435 -32.22 -21.89 32.67
CA VAL A 435 -32.30 -22.60 33.95
C VAL A 435 -33.15 -21.76 34.89
N ALA A 436 -34.30 -22.29 35.27
CA ALA A 436 -35.30 -21.62 36.10
C ALA A 436 -35.54 -22.36 37.42
N ASP A 437 -35.52 -21.63 38.53
CA ASP A 437 -35.75 -22.14 39.87
C ASP A 437 -36.91 -21.44 40.57
N THR A 438 -37.47 -22.10 41.59
CA THR A 438 -38.53 -21.56 42.44
C THR A 438 -37.99 -21.06 43.80
N GLY A 439 -36.75 -20.57 43.83
CA GLY A 439 -36.05 -20.15 45.03
C GLY A 439 -36.42 -18.75 45.51
N GLU A 440 -35.57 -18.17 46.37
CA GLU A 440 -35.81 -16.85 46.99
C GLU A 440 -35.71 -15.65 46.03
N GLY A 441 -35.18 -15.86 44.81
CA GLY A 441 -34.95 -14.79 43.84
C GLY A 441 -33.89 -13.77 44.29
N MET A 442 -33.67 -12.72 43.50
CA MET A 442 -32.68 -11.67 43.78
C MET A 442 -33.32 -10.29 43.89
N THR A 443 -32.74 -9.42 44.73
CA THR A 443 -33.09 -7.99 44.73
C THR A 443 -32.44 -7.27 43.54
N PRO A 444 -32.97 -6.13 43.08
CA PRO A 444 -32.37 -5.36 41.97
C PRO A 444 -30.90 -5.02 42.18
N GLU A 445 -30.52 -4.72 43.42
CA GLU A 445 -29.14 -4.41 43.83
C GLU A 445 -28.19 -5.60 43.68
N VAL A 446 -28.70 -6.83 43.87
CA VAL A 446 -27.95 -8.07 43.68
C VAL A 446 -27.80 -8.37 42.19
N VAL A 447 -28.86 -8.17 41.39
CA VAL A 447 -28.85 -8.40 39.93
C VAL A 447 -27.82 -7.51 39.22
N GLU A 448 -27.71 -6.23 39.60
CA GLU A 448 -26.72 -5.33 39.00
C GLU A 448 -25.27 -5.77 39.25
N ARG A 449 -25.02 -6.44 40.38
CA ARG A 449 -23.69 -6.82 40.84
C ARG A 449 -23.35 -8.28 40.62
N VAL A 450 -24.32 -9.08 40.18
CA VAL A 450 -24.18 -10.54 40.04
C VAL A 450 -23.11 -10.95 39.00
N TYR A 451 -22.76 -10.03 38.09
CA TYR A 451 -21.70 -10.20 37.10
C TYR A 451 -20.31 -9.83 37.63
N GLU A 452 -20.21 -9.15 38.78
CA GLU A 452 -18.93 -8.79 39.40
C GLU A 452 -18.20 -10.05 39.88
N PRO A 453 -16.92 -10.26 39.51
CA PRO A 453 -16.13 -11.36 40.05
C PRO A 453 -16.07 -11.30 41.58
N PHE A 454 -16.23 -12.46 42.23
CA PHE A 454 -16.20 -12.65 43.69
C PHE A 454 -17.40 -12.09 44.46
N PHE A 455 -18.40 -11.53 43.79
CA PHE A 455 -19.64 -11.11 44.44
C PHE A 455 -20.49 -12.32 44.85
N THR A 456 -20.90 -12.39 46.11
CA THR A 456 -21.75 -13.46 46.65
C THR A 456 -22.61 -12.94 47.80
N THR A 457 -23.89 -13.32 47.83
CA THR A 457 -24.82 -13.05 48.95
C THR A 457 -24.75 -14.14 50.03
N LYS A 458 -24.04 -15.24 49.77
CA LYS A 458 -23.87 -16.38 50.69
C LYS A 458 -22.84 -16.07 51.79
N ALA A 459 -23.02 -16.66 52.98
CA ALA A 459 -22.08 -16.54 54.09
C ALA A 459 -20.65 -16.99 53.70
N ALA A 460 -19.64 -16.36 54.32
CA ALA A 460 -18.23 -16.62 54.04
C ALA A 460 -17.90 -18.12 54.09
N GLY A 461 -17.29 -18.64 53.01
CA GLY A 461 -16.92 -20.06 52.86
C GLY A 461 -17.99 -20.96 52.20
N LYS A 462 -19.20 -20.48 51.94
CA LYS A 462 -20.26 -21.24 51.23
C LYS A 462 -20.47 -20.84 49.77
N GLY A 463 -19.88 -19.74 49.32
CA GLY A 463 -19.96 -19.28 47.93
C GLY A 463 -18.66 -18.60 47.51
N THR A 464 -18.11 -18.98 46.36
CA THR A 464 -16.88 -18.40 45.80
C THR A 464 -17.10 -17.09 45.06
N GLY A 465 -18.37 -16.75 44.75
CA GLY A 465 -18.73 -15.59 43.93
C GLY A 465 -18.19 -15.62 42.50
N LEU A 466 -17.69 -16.79 42.04
CA LEU A 466 -17.06 -16.95 40.73
C LEU A 466 -17.94 -17.67 39.70
N GLY A 467 -19.01 -18.35 40.15
CA GLY A 467 -19.81 -19.20 39.27
C GLY A 467 -20.46 -18.43 38.13
N LEU A 468 -21.18 -17.36 38.43
CA LEU A 468 -21.92 -16.61 37.41
C LEU A 468 -21.01 -15.70 36.56
N SER A 469 -19.96 -15.14 37.16
CA SER A 469 -18.97 -14.33 36.43
C SER A 469 -18.18 -15.18 35.40
N GLN A 470 -17.89 -16.45 35.71
CA GLN A 470 -17.26 -17.37 34.75
C GLN A 470 -18.21 -17.76 33.61
N ILE A 471 -19.49 -17.96 33.92
CA ILE A 471 -20.51 -18.25 32.89
C ILE A 471 -20.67 -17.04 31.96
N PHE A 472 -20.68 -15.81 32.51
CA PHE A 472 -20.70 -14.58 31.73
C PHE A 472 -19.51 -14.47 30.77
N ALA A 473 -18.29 -14.71 31.27
CA ALA A 473 -17.09 -14.69 30.44
C ALA A 473 -17.13 -15.76 29.32
N LEU A 474 -17.59 -16.98 29.63
CA LEU A 474 -17.78 -18.05 28.65
C LEU A 474 -18.76 -17.64 27.55
N VAL A 475 -19.93 -17.14 27.92
CA VAL A 475 -20.99 -16.76 26.97
C VAL A 475 -20.54 -15.60 26.09
N GLN A 476 -19.86 -14.60 26.66
CA GLN A 476 -19.32 -13.47 25.90
C GLN A 476 -18.21 -13.91 24.93
N GLN A 477 -17.36 -14.86 25.32
CA GLN A 477 -16.33 -15.44 24.46
C GLN A 477 -16.92 -16.22 23.28
N LEU A 478 -18.11 -16.82 23.47
CA LEU A 478 -18.87 -17.48 22.42
C LEU A 478 -19.69 -16.49 21.56
N GLY A 479 -19.59 -15.18 21.82
CA GLY A 479 -20.35 -14.14 21.12
C GLY A 479 -21.83 -14.11 21.49
N GLY A 480 -22.19 -14.67 22.64
CA GLY A 480 -23.54 -14.72 23.19
C GLY A 480 -23.83 -13.67 24.26
N ALA A 481 -25.01 -13.73 24.86
CA ALA A 481 -25.40 -12.90 26.00
C ALA A 481 -26.15 -13.70 27.08
N ILE A 482 -26.31 -13.11 28.26
CA ILE A 482 -27.04 -13.70 29.38
C ILE A 482 -28.16 -12.73 29.78
N ALA A 483 -29.37 -13.24 29.96
CA ALA A 483 -30.45 -12.51 30.63
C ALA A 483 -30.82 -13.21 31.94
N ILE A 484 -31.20 -12.41 32.94
CA ILE A 484 -31.62 -12.90 34.25
C ILE A 484 -32.97 -12.27 34.56
N ASP A 485 -34.00 -13.12 34.62
CA ASP A 485 -35.35 -12.74 35.04
C ASP A 485 -35.55 -13.22 36.49
N THR A 486 -35.65 -12.29 37.44
CA THR A 486 -35.79 -12.62 38.85
C THR A 486 -36.50 -11.52 39.63
N ALA A 487 -37.25 -11.91 40.65
CA ALA A 487 -37.84 -11.01 41.63
C ALA A 487 -37.78 -11.65 43.02
N PRO A 488 -37.67 -10.87 44.12
CA PRO A 488 -37.65 -11.41 45.47
C PRO A 488 -38.90 -12.26 45.76
N GLY A 489 -38.69 -13.54 46.05
CA GLY A 489 -39.74 -14.53 46.36
C GLY A 489 -40.34 -15.28 45.17
N ASP A 490 -40.00 -14.89 43.92
CA ASP A 490 -40.58 -15.47 42.70
C ASP A 490 -39.58 -16.38 41.93
N GLY A 491 -38.41 -16.65 42.51
CA GLY A 491 -37.36 -17.46 41.90
C GLY A 491 -36.47 -16.71 40.90
N THR A 492 -35.63 -17.46 40.20
CA THR A 492 -34.68 -16.91 39.20
C THR A 492 -34.72 -17.73 37.92
N THR A 493 -34.75 -17.08 36.77
CA THR A 493 -34.49 -17.69 35.46
C THR A 493 -33.26 -17.06 34.84
N VAL A 494 -32.24 -17.87 34.57
CA VAL A 494 -31.03 -17.45 33.84
C VAL A 494 -31.07 -18.04 32.45
N THR A 495 -31.08 -17.17 31.42
CA THR A 495 -31.13 -17.57 30.01
C THR A 495 -29.82 -17.23 29.31
N LEU A 496 -29.15 -18.26 28.78
CA LEU A 496 -27.96 -18.11 27.95
C LEU A 496 -28.38 -18.04 26.48
N TYR A 497 -28.03 -16.96 25.78
CA TYR A 497 -28.23 -16.77 24.35
C TYR A 497 -26.93 -17.07 23.62
N LEU A 498 -26.87 -18.18 22.89
CA LEU A 498 -25.68 -18.63 22.19
C LEU A 498 -25.89 -18.54 20.67
N PRO A 499 -24.99 -17.92 19.89
CA PRO A 499 -25.14 -17.82 18.45
C PRO A 499 -25.29 -19.20 17.80
N ARG A 500 -26.27 -19.34 16.91
CA ARG A 500 -26.50 -20.58 16.16
C ARG A 500 -25.29 -20.88 15.26
N ASP A 501 -24.74 -22.08 15.39
CA ASP A 501 -23.78 -22.61 14.42
C ASP A 501 -24.52 -22.95 13.11
N ARG A 502 -24.12 -22.29 12.02
CA ARG A 502 -24.66 -22.50 10.67
C ARG A 502 -23.77 -23.39 9.80
N GLN A 503 -22.63 -23.85 10.32
CA GLN A 503 -21.78 -24.77 9.60
C GLN A 503 -22.48 -26.13 9.51
N GLN A 504 -22.69 -26.59 8.28
CA GLN A 504 -23.49 -27.78 7.99
C GLN A 504 -22.86 -29.02 8.66
N PRO A 505 -23.65 -29.85 9.36
CA PRO A 505 -23.11 -31.05 10.00
C PRO A 505 -22.56 -32.00 8.94
N GLN A 506 -21.25 -32.24 8.95
CA GLN A 506 -20.70 -33.45 8.35
C GLN A 506 -21.15 -34.58 9.27
N ALA A 507 -22.22 -35.26 8.86
CA ALA A 507 -22.74 -36.42 9.55
C ALA A 507 -21.69 -37.53 9.55
N GLU A 508 -20.84 -37.56 10.56
CA GLU A 508 -20.20 -38.81 10.98
C GLU A 508 -21.22 -39.63 11.74
N THR A 509 -22.05 -40.30 10.95
CA THR A 509 -22.85 -41.44 11.38
C THR A 509 -21.90 -42.57 11.76
N SER A 510 -21.33 -42.51 12.96
CA SER A 510 -20.82 -43.72 13.63
C SER A 510 -21.95 -44.31 14.44
N VAL A 511 -22.76 -45.13 13.77
CA VAL A 511 -23.62 -46.10 14.42
C VAL A 511 -22.69 -47.15 15.05
N VAL A 512 -22.24 -46.90 16.28
CA VAL A 512 -21.76 -48.01 17.12
C VAL A 512 -23.02 -48.68 17.62
N ALA A 513 -23.31 -49.84 17.04
CA ALA A 513 -24.37 -50.72 17.48
C ALA A 513 -24.18 -51.03 18.97
N ALA A 514 -25.11 -50.55 19.80
CA ALA A 514 -25.26 -51.00 21.16
C ALA A 514 -25.59 -52.50 21.14
N THR A 515 -24.58 -53.32 21.34
CA THR A 515 -24.76 -54.70 21.77
C THR A 515 -25.00 -54.65 23.28
N PRO A 516 -26.07 -55.27 23.81
CA PRO A 516 -26.35 -55.25 25.24
C PRO A 516 -25.21 -55.92 26.03
N PRO A 517 -24.90 -55.45 27.25
CA PRO A 517 -23.85 -56.06 28.05
C PRO A 517 -24.26 -57.48 28.40
N ALA A 518 -23.44 -58.46 28.00
CA ALA A 518 -23.50 -59.78 28.59
C ALA A 518 -23.14 -59.64 30.10
N PRO A 519 -23.82 -60.37 31.00
CA PRO A 519 -23.49 -60.32 32.41
C PRO A 519 -22.05 -60.80 32.59
N ALA A 520 -21.21 -59.95 33.18
CA ALA A 520 -19.85 -60.31 33.54
C ALA A 520 -19.90 -61.53 34.47
N VAL A 521 -19.36 -62.64 33.99
CA VAL A 521 -18.92 -63.74 34.84
C VAL A 521 -17.85 -63.15 35.76
N ALA A 522 -18.03 -63.29 37.08
CA ALA A 522 -17.04 -62.89 38.06
C ALA A 522 -15.68 -63.48 37.65
N PRO A 523 -14.63 -62.68 37.40
CA PRO A 523 -13.33 -63.24 37.11
C PRO A 523 -12.71 -63.72 38.44
N GLU A 524 -12.07 -64.88 38.38
CA GLU A 524 -11.04 -65.27 39.34
C GLU A 524 -10.04 -64.11 39.51
N GLY A 525 -9.45 -63.97 40.70
CA GLY A 525 -8.59 -62.83 41.04
C GLY A 525 -7.43 -62.66 40.06
N LEU A 526 -7.37 -61.50 39.39
CA LEU A 526 -6.29 -61.14 38.45
C LEU A 526 -4.94 -61.01 39.16
N HIS A 527 -3.87 -61.42 38.49
CA HIS A 527 -2.51 -61.14 38.95
C HIS A 527 -2.03 -59.78 38.40
N VAL A 528 -1.84 -58.81 39.28
CA VAL A 528 -1.58 -57.41 38.91
C VAL A 528 -0.19 -56.98 39.37
N LEU A 529 0.67 -56.54 38.45
CA LEU A 529 1.94 -55.89 38.80
C LEU A 529 1.71 -54.40 39.01
N VAL A 530 1.99 -53.88 40.21
CA VAL A 530 1.86 -52.45 40.53
C VAL A 530 3.25 -51.82 40.60
N VAL A 531 3.54 -50.88 39.70
CA VAL A 531 4.79 -50.13 39.62
C VAL A 531 4.55 -48.70 40.11
N GLU A 532 5.05 -48.39 41.30
CA GLU A 532 4.84 -47.11 41.99
C GLU A 532 6.02 -46.83 42.92
N ASP A 533 6.58 -45.62 42.89
CA ASP A 533 7.76 -45.25 43.67
C ASP A 533 7.43 -44.71 45.08
N ASP A 534 6.25 -44.12 45.31
CA ASP A 534 5.82 -43.74 46.66
C ASP A 534 5.31 -44.98 47.43
N PRO A 535 6.01 -45.43 48.49
CA PRO A 535 5.65 -46.65 49.22
C PRO A 535 4.25 -46.57 49.84
N ARG A 536 3.74 -45.38 50.15
CA ARG A 536 2.40 -45.19 50.72
C ARG A 536 1.32 -45.38 49.67
N VAL A 537 1.54 -44.87 48.46
CA VAL A 537 0.61 -45.03 47.33
C VAL A 537 0.63 -46.47 46.84
N LEU A 538 1.81 -47.09 46.78
CA LEU A 538 1.98 -48.49 46.45
C LEU A 538 1.19 -49.38 47.43
N MET A 539 1.39 -49.20 48.73
CA MET A 539 0.65 -49.94 49.76
C MET A 539 -0.87 -49.72 49.69
N ALA A 540 -1.32 -48.48 49.48
CA ALA A 540 -2.74 -48.18 49.36
C ALA A 540 -3.37 -48.85 48.13
N THR A 541 -2.66 -48.81 47.00
CA THR A 541 -3.11 -49.44 45.74
C THR A 541 -3.14 -50.97 45.87
N MET A 542 -2.13 -51.57 46.52
CA MET A 542 -2.15 -53.00 46.81
C MET A 542 -3.33 -53.41 47.70
N GLY A 543 -3.61 -52.63 48.76
CA GLY A 543 -4.76 -52.89 49.63
C GLY A 543 -6.10 -52.77 48.90
N ALA A 544 -6.24 -51.78 48.01
CA ALA A 544 -7.43 -51.64 47.17
C ALA A 544 -7.61 -52.81 46.18
N LEU A 545 -6.52 -53.33 45.60
CA LEU A 545 -6.58 -54.50 44.72
C LEU A 545 -6.94 -55.78 45.48
N ASP A 546 -6.42 -55.96 46.69
CA ASP A 546 -6.76 -57.10 47.56
C ASP A 546 -8.24 -57.08 47.96
N GLU A 547 -8.78 -55.90 48.28
CA GLU A 547 -10.21 -55.72 48.58
C GLU A 547 -11.12 -56.00 47.37
N LEU A 548 -10.64 -55.70 46.15
CA LEU A 548 -11.31 -56.07 44.89
C LEU A 548 -11.11 -57.55 44.51
N GLY A 549 -10.38 -58.33 45.30
CA GLY A 549 -10.14 -59.76 45.09
C GLY A 549 -9.04 -60.07 44.06
N HIS A 550 -8.12 -59.13 43.79
CA HIS A 550 -6.99 -59.30 42.88
C HIS A 550 -5.67 -59.58 43.62
N HIS A 551 -4.79 -60.36 43.01
CA HIS A 551 -3.46 -60.68 43.53
C HIS A 551 -2.41 -59.66 43.06
N ALA A 552 -2.12 -58.65 43.88
CA ALA A 552 -1.15 -57.61 43.56
C ALA A 552 0.30 -57.99 43.89
N ILE A 553 1.24 -57.70 42.98
CA ILE A 553 2.69 -57.82 43.16
C ILE A 553 3.28 -56.41 43.20
N ALA A 554 4.01 -56.09 44.28
CA ALA A 554 4.60 -54.78 44.49
C ALA A 554 5.89 -54.60 43.67
N CYS A 555 6.02 -53.46 43.00
CA CYS A 555 7.24 -53.01 42.34
C CYS A 555 7.51 -51.55 42.73
N ASP A 556 8.54 -51.34 43.56
CA ASP A 556 8.92 -50.04 44.13
C ASP A 556 9.87 -49.22 43.22
N ALA A 557 10.28 -49.78 42.08
CA ALA A 557 11.16 -49.10 41.12
C ALA A 557 10.96 -49.65 39.70
N PRO A 558 10.87 -48.80 38.66
CA PRO A 558 10.62 -49.24 37.29
C PRO A 558 11.66 -50.25 36.77
N THR A 559 12.93 -50.11 37.19
CA THR A 559 14.02 -51.02 36.81
C THR A 559 13.86 -52.46 37.29
N LYS A 560 13.01 -52.72 38.30
CA LYS A 560 12.76 -54.08 38.81
C LYS A 560 11.60 -54.78 38.08
N ALA A 561 10.78 -54.04 37.33
CA ALA A 561 9.56 -54.56 36.71
C ALA A 561 9.85 -55.71 35.73
N ALA A 562 10.87 -55.60 34.89
CA ALA A 562 11.26 -56.65 33.94
C ALA A 562 11.67 -57.97 34.64
N GLY A 563 12.39 -57.87 35.76
CA GLY A 563 12.79 -59.04 36.56
C GLY A 563 11.61 -59.70 37.27
N LEU A 564 10.63 -58.91 37.74
CA LEU A 564 9.39 -59.41 38.34
C LEU A 564 8.51 -60.12 37.30
N LEU A 565 8.39 -59.57 36.09
CA LEU A 565 7.68 -60.21 34.98
C LEU A 565 8.30 -61.53 34.56
N ALA A 566 9.64 -61.63 34.57
CA ALA A 566 10.34 -62.88 34.24
C ALA A 566 10.20 -63.97 35.32
N SER A 567 10.00 -63.59 36.58
CA SER A 567 9.95 -64.51 37.73
C SER A 567 8.52 -64.93 38.13
N HIS A 568 7.50 -64.19 37.68
CA HIS A 568 6.10 -64.46 37.97
C HIS A 568 5.35 -64.73 36.66
N ALA A 569 5.10 -66.01 36.37
CA ALA A 569 4.28 -66.39 35.23
C ALA A 569 2.80 -66.07 35.51
N GLY A 570 2.10 -65.49 34.52
CA GLY A 570 0.65 -65.28 34.58
C GLY A 570 0.18 -63.90 35.07
N ILE A 571 0.99 -62.84 34.92
CA ILE A 571 0.53 -61.46 35.21
C ILE A 571 -0.47 -61.02 34.12
N ASP A 572 -1.65 -60.56 34.54
CA ASP A 572 -2.75 -60.16 33.65
C ASP A 572 -2.76 -58.66 33.35
N LEU A 573 -2.31 -57.83 34.30
CA LEU A 573 -2.35 -56.38 34.23
C LEU A 573 -1.11 -55.75 34.87
N ILE A 574 -0.57 -54.72 34.22
CA ILE A 574 0.42 -53.80 34.81
C ILE A 574 -0.30 -52.48 35.12
N ILE A 575 -0.24 -52.07 36.38
CA ILE A 575 -0.62 -50.72 36.83
C ILE A 575 0.68 -49.95 37.06
N SER A 576 0.90 -48.86 36.33
CA SER A 576 2.17 -48.11 36.38
C SER A 576 1.92 -46.62 36.61
N ASP A 577 2.64 -46.00 37.56
CA ASP A 577 2.67 -44.54 37.65
C ASP A 577 3.35 -43.93 36.43
N VAL A 578 2.86 -42.77 35.99
CA VAL A 578 3.40 -42.10 34.80
C VAL A 578 4.76 -41.48 35.09
N LEU A 579 4.94 -40.88 36.27
CA LEU A 579 6.21 -40.26 36.65
C LEU A 579 6.84 -41.03 37.78
N MET A 580 7.96 -41.66 37.47
CA MET A 580 8.82 -42.27 38.46
C MET A 580 10.25 -41.75 38.26
N PRO A 581 11.03 -41.55 39.33
CA PRO A 581 12.43 -41.16 39.23
C PRO A 581 13.24 -42.13 38.36
N GLY A 582 13.94 -41.60 37.36
CA GLY A 582 14.86 -42.34 36.50
C GLY A 582 14.24 -42.87 35.20
N GLN A 583 13.01 -43.38 35.22
CA GLN A 583 12.30 -43.91 34.04
C GLN A 583 10.79 -43.68 34.20
N THR A 584 10.14 -43.12 33.17
CA THR A 584 8.69 -42.87 33.19
C THR A 584 7.88 -44.15 32.93
N GLY A 585 6.61 -44.17 33.35
CA GLY A 585 5.70 -45.28 33.09
C GLY A 585 5.59 -45.65 31.61
N PRO A 586 5.33 -44.69 30.69
CA PRO A 586 5.30 -44.96 29.26
C PRO A 586 6.62 -45.49 28.69
N GLU A 587 7.78 -44.97 29.13
CA GLU A 587 9.09 -45.48 28.72
C GLU A 587 9.31 -46.93 29.18
N LEU A 588 8.91 -47.25 30.42
CA LEU A 588 8.96 -48.62 30.94
C LEU A 588 8.11 -49.55 30.08
N ILE A 589 6.85 -49.19 29.82
CA ILE A 589 5.92 -50.02 29.03
C ILE A 589 6.40 -50.16 27.58
N ALA A 590 7.01 -49.13 26.99
CA ALA A 590 7.62 -49.23 25.66
C ALA A 590 8.81 -50.21 25.64
N GLU A 591 9.57 -50.29 26.72
CA GLU A 591 10.71 -51.22 26.86
C GLU A 591 10.27 -52.67 27.04
N ILE A 592 9.29 -52.93 27.92
CA ILE A 592 8.85 -54.31 28.25
C ILE A 592 7.70 -54.82 27.37
N GLY A 593 6.89 -53.92 26.81
CA GLY A 593 5.67 -54.23 26.05
C GLY A 593 5.87 -55.19 24.88
N PRO A 594 6.95 -55.07 24.07
CA PRO A 594 7.22 -56.01 22.98
C PRO A 594 7.42 -57.46 23.43
N ALA A 595 7.91 -57.69 24.64
CA ALA A 595 8.14 -59.04 25.19
C ALA A 595 6.88 -59.64 25.83
N TYR A 596 5.92 -58.80 26.27
CA TYR A 596 4.70 -59.22 26.97
C TYR A 596 3.42 -58.59 26.36
N PRO A 597 3.13 -58.78 25.06
CA PRO A 597 2.01 -58.13 24.38
C PRO A 597 0.62 -58.59 24.84
N HIS A 598 0.55 -59.65 25.66
CA HIS A 598 -0.69 -60.23 26.20
C HIS A 598 -1.16 -59.57 27.50
N ILE A 599 -0.30 -58.77 28.16
CA ILE A 599 -0.59 -58.16 29.46
C ILE A 599 -1.27 -56.80 29.27
N ALA A 600 -2.34 -56.54 30.01
CA ALA A 600 -3.01 -55.25 30.01
C ALA A 600 -2.14 -54.16 30.65
N VAL A 601 -2.35 -52.90 30.27
CA VAL A 601 -1.66 -51.77 30.90
C VAL A 601 -2.67 -50.71 31.30
N LEU A 602 -2.59 -50.30 32.57
CA LEU A 602 -3.31 -49.17 33.14
C LEU A 602 -2.29 -48.16 33.68
N PHE A 603 -2.26 -46.97 33.09
CA PHE A 603 -1.45 -45.89 33.64
C PHE A 603 -2.19 -45.17 34.76
N VAL A 604 -1.50 -44.91 35.86
CA VAL A 604 -2.00 -44.07 36.94
C VAL A 604 -1.23 -42.77 36.89
N THR A 605 -1.91 -41.63 36.95
CA THR A 605 -1.23 -40.32 36.88
C THR A 605 -1.73 -39.37 37.95
N GLY A 606 -0.80 -38.63 38.55
CA GLY A 606 -1.10 -37.53 39.46
C GLY A 606 -1.64 -36.27 38.76
N PHE A 607 -1.50 -36.14 37.44
CA PHE A 607 -1.73 -34.87 36.75
C PHE A 607 -1.94 -35.00 35.23
N ALA A 608 -2.71 -34.09 34.64
CA ALA A 608 -2.88 -34.04 33.18
C ALA A 608 -1.89 -33.03 32.59
N GLY A 609 -0.76 -33.49 32.06
CA GLY A 609 0.22 -32.66 31.36
C GLY A 609 1.67 -33.12 31.45
N GLU A 610 1.91 -34.28 32.05
CA GLU A 610 3.27 -34.84 32.18
C GLU A 610 3.61 -35.86 31.09
N ALA A 611 2.70 -36.11 30.15
CA ALA A 611 2.94 -36.81 28.88
C ALA A 611 1.88 -36.39 27.86
N ASN A 612 2.26 -36.22 26.59
CA ASN A 612 1.29 -35.90 25.53
C ASN A 612 0.30 -37.06 25.38
N ALA A 613 -0.96 -36.80 25.00
CA ALA A 613 -1.93 -37.86 24.74
C ALA A 613 -1.45 -38.92 23.73
N SER A 614 -0.45 -38.57 22.90
CA SER A 614 0.25 -39.47 21.98
C SER A 614 1.19 -40.49 22.66
N GLU A 615 1.69 -40.22 23.86
CA GLU A 615 2.66 -41.07 24.58
C GLU A 615 1.99 -42.24 25.32
N PHE A 616 0.69 -42.16 25.62
CA PHE A 616 -0.08 -43.24 26.25
C PHE A 616 -0.66 -44.25 25.25
N GLY A 617 -0.54 -44.00 23.94
CA GLY A 617 -1.05 -44.88 22.88
C GLY A 617 -2.55 -45.17 23.04
N HIS A 618 -2.91 -46.46 23.06
CA HIS A 618 -4.29 -46.95 23.26
C HIS A 618 -4.58 -47.39 24.70
N HIS A 619 -3.67 -47.12 25.66
CA HIS A 619 -3.79 -47.64 27.01
C HIS A 619 -4.72 -46.80 27.89
N GLN A 620 -5.40 -47.45 28.83
CA GLN A 620 -6.30 -46.79 29.77
C GLN A 620 -5.50 -45.96 30.79
N VAL A 621 -6.06 -44.82 31.21
CA VAL A 621 -5.46 -43.93 32.21
C VAL A 621 -6.43 -43.69 33.37
N LEU A 622 -5.93 -43.75 34.61
CA LEU A 622 -6.62 -43.44 35.85
C LEU A 622 -5.93 -42.28 36.57
N ARG A 623 -6.70 -41.32 37.09
CA ARG A 623 -6.16 -40.11 37.73
C ARG A 623 -6.16 -40.22 39.25
N LYS A 624 -5.05 -39.87 39.92
CA LYS A 624 -4.96 -39.71 41.37
C LYS A 624 -5.58 -38.36 41.80
N PRO A 625 -6.24 -38.28 42.98
CA PRO A 625 -6.67 -39.40 43.82
C PRO A 625 -7.87 -40.13 43.18
N PHE A 626 -7.88 -41.47 43.25
CA PHE A 626 -8.95 -42.33 42.74
C PHE A 626 -9.64 -43.09 43.88
N THR A 627 -10.89 -43.49 43.65
CA THR A 627 -11.67 -44.33 44.58
C THR A 627 -11.61 -45.80 44.18
N LEU A 628 -11.98 -46.71 45.09
CA LEU A 628 -12.02 -48.16 44.84
C LEU A 628 -12.85 -48.52 43.60
N GLY A 629 -14.09 -48.01 43.49
CA GLY A 629 -14.92 -48.21 42.30
C GLY A 629 -14.41 -47.48 41.04
N GLY A 630 -13.56 -46.46 41.20
CA GLY A 630 -12.84 -45.83 40.08
C GLY A 630 -11.75 -46.75 39.51
N LEU A 631 -11.00 -47.39 40.40
CA LEU A 631 -9.98 -48.38 40.07
C LEU A 631 -10.60 -49.62 39.41
N GLU A 632 -11.68 -50.17 39.98
CA GLU A 632 -12.41 -51.32 39.43
C GLU A 632 -12.87 -51.09 37.99
N ARG A 633 -13.52 -49.94 37.71
CA ARG A 633 -13.95 -49.59 36.34
C ARG A 633 -12.78 -49.42 35.39
N ALA A 634 -11.68 -48.83 35.85
CA ALA A 634 -10.48 -48.64 35.04
C ALA A 634 -9.82 -49.97 34.69
N ILE A 635 -9.77 -50.92 35.64
CA ILE A 635 -9.29 -52.29 35.43
C ILE A 635 -10.18 -53.01 34.42
N ALA A 636 -11.50 -53.00 34.62
CA ALA A 636 -12.44 -53.64 33.70
C ALA A 636 -12.31 -53.10 32.27
N THR A 637 -12.16 -51.77 32.13
CA THR A 637 -11.98 -51.12 30.82
C THR A 637 -10.62 -51.47 30.20
N ALA A 638 -9.54 -51.42 30.99
CA ALA A 638 -8.21 -51.80 30.55
C ALA A 638 -8.16 -53.26 30.09
N MET A 639 -8.90 -54.16 30.74
CA MET A 639 -9.02 -55.57 30.37
C MET A 639 -9.89 -55.81 29.13
N ALA A 640 -10.92 -54.97 28.90
CA ALA A 640 -11.81 -55.07 27.74
C ALA A 640 -11.23 -54.47 26.45
N GLN A 641 -10.31 -53.48 26.56
CA GLN A 641 -9.63 -52.90 25.41
C GLN A 641 -8.45 -53.79 24.96
N GLY A 642 -8.67 -54.60 23.92
CA GLY A 642 -7.60 -55.25 23.16
C GLY A 642 -7.98 -56.62 22.56
N ASP A 643 -7.80 -56.75 21.25
CA ASP A 643 -7.76 -58.02 20.53
C ASP A 643 -6.46 -58.75 20.90
N ARG A 644 -6.45 -59.38 22.08
CA ARG A 644 -5.23 -59.99 22.67
C ARG A 644 -5.04 -61.42 22.17
N PRO A 645 -3.82 -61.82 21.77
CA PRO A 645 -3.51 -63.23 21.58
C PRO A 645 -3.62 -63.96 22.92
N ALA A 646 -4.34 -65.09 22.93
CA ALA A 646 -4.56 -65.89 24.13
C ALA A 646 -3.21 -66.30 24.78
N PRO A 647 -3.13 -66.35 26.12
CA PRO A 647 -1.91 -66.75 26.81
C PRO A 647 -1.48 -68.16 26.34
N PRO A 648 -0.18 -68.44 26.19
CA PRO A 648 0.27 -69.79 25.87
C PRO A 648 -0.15 -70.72 27.02
N HIS A 649 -1.15 -71.56 26.77
CA HIS A 649 -1.58 -72.61 27.69
C HIS A 649 -0.36 -73.45 28.11
N GLN A 650 -0.06 -73.48 29.41
CA GLN A 650 0.76 -74.55 29.98
C GLN A 650 0.02 -75.87 29.79
N ILE A 651 0.58 -76.72 28.94
CA ILE A 651 0.20 -78.13 28.85
C ILE A 651 0.46 -78.74 30.24
N ALA A 652 -0.61 -79.16 30.90
CA ALA A 652 -0.53 -80.04 32.06
C ALA A 652 0.29 -81.28 31.68
N ALA A 653 1.41 -81.50 32.37
CA ALA A 653 2.07 -82.79 32.41
C ALA A 653 1.58 -83.52 33.67
N GLU A 654 1.12 -84.76 33.46
CA GLU A 654 0.76 -85.76 34.48
C GLU A 654 1.81 -85.96 35.57
#